data_AF-A6GHH1-F1
#
_entry.id   AF-A6GHH1-F1
#
_cell.length_a   1.000
_cell.length_b   1.000
_cell.length_c   1.000
_cell.angle_alpha   90.00
_cell.angle_beta   90.00
_cell.angle_gamma   90.00
#
_symmetry.space_group_name_H-M   'P 1'
#
loop_
_entity.id
_entity.type
_entity.pdbx_description
1 polymer ?
#
loop_
_entity_poly.entity_id
_entity_poly.type
_entity_poly.pdbx_seq_one_letter_code
_entity_poly.pdbx_strand_id
1 'polypeptide(L)'
;MQEDQRNPYCDALDIDAPRFEDVVGRRAANKFGLLVTALLERGGPMTLEQVARRFEDAGVSSVREALASLRRSRPATRPVHRDGDLYELDPHDHEARMWTWRLELARRQQRAPTSTAARVEPSPSPGPEVALKLEELERAFGDDAGVGSWSAQRLALAVLDAHGEAMEPERVVAYLSALTKHHRLRADTASFERRNSAVRPDQDGRWALVPGHDALRSAREAVRERARRAQAHAAQRPSPEQLAASREAYASRRDAEFAWLASAKVALIHAFPPEDPEAVVVADLGDADTELYTRSRFADLRERLSSFDILASVDVRSLLRRLGFEPGGRRLHDLAPPQKTRKFSKRGRPVKLSTLMMIRSSCGIERPLTPEATLSKDLRAGDFERLRRALDADIVSLRALYAYGRLHDAVRLRWRQHDVMLPLGWSKELQNALGMMCEQALEKDTTLEVVLEPVTNWRDPWAQSTRVFVVRGLSQWSTVLVDELGREYDKDDVLLARLADEDAGSPQPAPRPPLTLVQDEPDLPAPPAKAKASGARPFVGTWRINSMQRWDADYYDMDGPAHVVIEPVRGDPDARQGRFRFGLVYGELDCRCLRGEQPPKLRFSWLGDDEGEPMAGRGWIEVEGDEMRGQIFIHFGDDSTFTARRVGEQG
;
A
#
# COMPACT_ATOMS: atom_id res chain seq x y z
N MET A 1 -33.57 11.87 -32.86
CA MET A 1 -33.44 11.76 -31.39
C MET A 1 -32.86 10.38 -31.11
N GLN A 2 -31.54 10.28 -31.00
CA GLN A 2 -30.91 9.10 -30.41
C GLN A 2 -31.20 9.19 -28.92
N GLU A 3 -31.89 8.21 -28.36
CA GLU A 3 -31.96 8.06 -26.90
C GLU A 3 -30.53 8.04 -26.38
N ASP A 4 -30.23 8.98 -25.49
CA ASP A 4 -28.96 9.13 -24.81
C ASP A 4 -28.76 7.84 -23.99
N GLN A 5 -28.09 6.85 -24.59
CA GLN A 5 -27.96 5.52 -24.02
C GLN A 5 -26.99 5.64 -22.84
N ARG A 6 -27.57 5.88 -21.67
CA ARG A 6 -26.87 6.12 -20.41
C ARG A 6 -25.81 5.04 -20.19
N ASN A 7 -24.54 5.46 -20.08
CA ASN A 7 -23.39 4.58 -19.94
C ASN A 7 -23.07 4.43 -18.44
N PRO A 8 -23.51 3.35 -17.78
CA PRO A 8 -23.43 3.24 -16.32
C PRO A 8 -21.99 3.24 -15.79
N TYR A 9 -21.02 2.77 -16.59
CA TYR A 9 -19.61 2.80 -16.20
C TYR A 9 -19.04 4.21 -16.20
N CYS A 10 -19.36 4.98 -17.25
CA CYS A 10 -18.87 6.36 -17.38
C CYS A 10 -19.57 7.29 -16.37
N ASP A 11 -20.87 7.08 -16.14
CA ASP A 11 -21.63 7.78 -15.10
C ASP A 11 -21.01 7.58 -13.70
N ALA A 12 -20.69 6.33 -13.34
CA ALA A 12 -20.08 6.00 -12.05
C ALA A 12 -18.66 6.57 -11.89
N LEU A 13 -17.95 6.77 -13.01
CA LEU A 13 -16.60 7.34 -13.04
C LEU A 13 -16.57 8.87 -13.22
N ASP A 14 -17.73 9.51 -13.42
CA ASP A 14 -17.88 10.93 -13.78
C ASP A 14 -16.99 11.33 -14.98
N ILE A 15 -17.08 10.54 -16.06
CA ILE A 15 -16.41 10.81 -17.34
C ILE A 15 -17.40 10.79 -18.49
N ASP A 16 -17.04 11.46 -19.59
CA ASP A 16 -17.75 11.29 -20.85
C ASP A 16 -17.35 9.94 -21.47
N ALA A 17 -18.29 9.28 -22.16
CA ALA A 17 -18.01 8.01 -22.83
C ALA A 17 -16.88 8.19 -23.86
N PRO A 18 -15.73 7.50 -23.68
CA PRO A 18 -14.58 7.71 -24.54
C PRO A 18 -14.84 7.08 -25.90
N ARG A 19 -14.36 7.72 -26.96
CA ARG A 19 -14.19 7.05 -28.25
C ARG A 19 -12.88 6.29 -28.24
N PHE A 20 -12.92 5.02 -28.63
CA PHE A 20 -11.73 4.17 -28.61
C PHE A 20 -10.59 4.75 -29.45
N GLU A 21 -10.89 5.33 -30.62
CA GLU A 21 -9.88 5.94 -31.51
C GLU A 21 -9.07 7.06 -30.84
N ASP A 22 -9.71 7.85 -29.98
CA ASP A 22 -9.08 9.00 -29.34
C ASP A 22 -8.03 8.60 -28.29
N VAL A 23 -8.07 7.34 -27.86
CA VAL A 23 -7.16 6.76 -26.86
C VAL A 23 -6.00 6.01 -27.51
N VAL A 24 -6.17 5.54 -28.75
CA VAL A 24 -5.12 4.84 -29.49
C VAL A 24 -3.87 5.72 -29.60
N GLY A 25 -2.70 5.15 -29.29
CA GLY A 25 -1.42 5.86 -29.36
C GLY A 25 -1.02 6.63 -28.09
N ARG A 26 -1.92 6.79 -27.10
CA ARG A 26 -1.54 7.38 -25.80
C ARG A 26 -0.53 6.49 -25.07
N ARG A 27 0.38 7.09 -24.30
CA ARG A 27 1.48 6.39 -23.60
C ARG A 27 1.00 5.22 -22.73
N ALA A 28 -0.16 5.36 -22.08
CA ALA A 28 -0.74 4.34 -21.21
C ALA A 28 -1.70 3.37 -21.91
N ALA A 29 -2.02 3.57 -23.19
CA ALA A 29 -2.95 2.76 -23.99
C ALA A 29 -2.30 1.45 -24.46
N ASN A 30 -1.77 0.68 -23.51
CA ASN A 30 -1.35 -0.70 -23.76
C ASN A 30 -2.58 -1.61 -24.01
N LYS A 31 -2.36 -2.88 -24.36
CA LYS A 31 -3.46 -3.81 -24.72
C LYS A 31 -4.53 -3.95 -23.62
N PHE A 32 -4.14 -3.85 -22.35
CA PHE A 32 -5.08 -3.86 -21.23
C PHE A 32 -5.81 -2.51 -21.08
N GLY A 33 -5.10 -1.38 -21.21
CA GLY A 33 -5.73 -0.05 -21.21
C GLY A 33 -6.74 0.13 -22.36
N LEU A 34 -6.46 -0.45 -23.52
CA LEU A 34 -7.41 -0.49 -24.64
C LEU A 34 -8.60 -1.44 -24.36
N LEU A 35 -8.41 -2.57 -23.67
CA LEU A 35 -9.53 -3.38 -23.19
C LEU A 35 -10.44 -2.57 -22.26
N VAL A 36 -9.86 -1.85 -21.29
CA VAL A 36 -10.63 -0.96 -20.39
C VAL A 36 -11.38 0.11 -21.20
N THR A 37 -10.72 0.70 -22.21
CA THR A 37 -11.34 1.71 -23.08
C THR A 37 -12.53 1.14 -23.86
N ALA A 38 -12.43 -0.07 -24.41
CA ALA A 38 -13.54 -0.71 -25.14
C ALA A 38 -14.74 -0.98 -24.22
N LEU A 39 -14.48 -1.43 -22.98
CA LEU A 39 -15.53 -1.65 -21.98
C LEU A 39 -16.20 -0.33 -21.59
N LEU A 40 -15.42 0.75 -21.41
CA LEU A 40 -15.92 2.09 -21.12
C LEU A 40 -16.74 2.65 -22.28
N GLU A 41 -16.25 2.55 -23.52
CA GLU A 41 -16.96 3.00 -24.72
C GLU A 41 -18.32 2.30 -24.86
N ARG A 42 -18.37 0.98 -24.62
CA ARG A 42 -19.62 0.20 -24.68
C ARG A 42 -20.55 0.43 -23.49
N GLY A 43 -20.00 0.68 -22.30
CA GLY A 43 -20.76 0.77 -21.05
C GLY A 43 -21.31 -0.56 -20.53
N GLY A 44 -20.69 -1.69 -20.89
CA GLY A 44 -21.14 -3.03 -20.50
C GLY A 44 -20.15 -4.15 -20.86
N PRO A 45 -20.47 -5.40 -20.50
CA PRO A 45 -19.57 -6.53 -20.68
C PRO A 45 -19.30 -6.87 -22.16
N MET A 46 -18.07 -7.30 -22.46
CA MET A 46 -17.63 -7.72 -23.80
C MET A 46 -16.87 -9.04 -23.77
N THR A 47 -16.96 -9.83 -24.84
CA THR A 47 -16.01 -10.93 -25.09
C THR A 47 -14.68 -10.38 -25.62
N LEU A 48 -13.58 -11.13 -25.45
CA LEU A 48 -12.30 -10.71 -26.05
C LEU A 48 -12.36 -10.66 -27.57
N GLU A 49 -13.18 -11.50 -28.19
CA GLU A 49 -13.42 -11.51 -29.62
C GLU A 49 -14.13 -10.23 -30.08
N GLN A 50 -15.10 -9.73 -29.31
CA GLN A 50 -15.73 -8.42 -29.57
C GLN A 50 -14.73 -7.27 -29.41
N VAL A 51 -13.89 -7.30 -28.37
CA VAL A 51 -12.83 -6.29 -28.16
C VAL A 51 -11.79 -6.36 -29.28
N ALA A 52 -11.41 -7.55 -29.73
CA ALA A 52 -10.46 -7.74 -30.82
C ALA A 52 -11.00 -7.22 -32.17
N ARG A 53 -12.30 -7.34 -32.44
CA ARG A 53 -12.94 -6.69 -33.59
C ARG A 53 -12.87 -5.17 -33.47
N ARG A 54 -13.15 -4.63 -32.29
CA ARG A 54 -13.03 -3.19 -32.05
C ARG A 54 -11.61 -2.65 -32.31
N PHE A 55 -10.58 -3.45 -32.03
CA PHE A 55 -9.19 -3.11 -32.36
C PHE A 55 -8.94 -3.05 -33.87
N GLU A 56 -9.52 -3.99 -34.63
CA GLU A 56 -9.41 -4.02 -36.09
C GLU A 56 -10.18 -2.84 -36.72
N ASP A 57 -11.39 -2.56 -36.24
CA ASP A 57 -12.20 -1.41 -36.67
C ASP A 57 -11.48 -0.08 -36.44
N ALA A 58 -10.70 0.03 -35.35
CA ALA A 58 -9.87 1.20 -35.03
C ALA A 58 -8.49 1.21 -35.72
N GLY A 59 -8.18 0.23 -36.58
CA GLY A 59 -6.91 0.14 -37.31
C GLY A 59 -5.69 -0.19 -36.44
N VAL A 60 -5.88 -0.75 -35.24
CA VAL A 60 -4.78 -1.04 -34.30
C VAL A 60 -4.02 -2.32 -34.67
N SER A 61 -4.75 -3.39 -35.00
CA SER A 61 -4.21 -4.69 -35.39
C SER A 61 -5.33 -5.61 -35.88
N SER A 62 -5.01 -6.68 -36.61
CA SER A 62 -6.01 -7.66 -37.01
C SER A 62 -6.69 -8.34 -35.80
N VAL A 63 -7.91 -8.85 -35.98
CA VAL A 63 -8.65 -9.59 -34.92
C VAL A 63 -7.80 -10.71 -34.31
N ARG A 64 -7.07 -11.46 -35.15
CA ARG A 64 -6.24 -12.59 -34.71
C ARG A 64 -5.10 -12.14 -33.79
N GLU A 65 -4.41 -11.06 -34.14
CA GLU A 65 -3.30 -10.52 -33.36
C GLU A 65 -3.76 -9.84 -32.07
N ALA A 66 -4.88 -9.11 -32.14
CA ALA A 66 -5.52 -8.49 -30.99
C ALA A 66 -5.92 -9.54 -29.96
N LEU A 67 -6.60 -10.60 -30.39
CA LEU A 67 -7.05 -11.68 -29.51
C LEU A 67 -5.88 -12.41 -28.84
N ALA A 68 -4.82 -12.73 -29.58
CA ALA A 68 -3.61 -13.34 -29.01
C ALA A 68 -2.92 -12.43 -27.97
N SER A 69 -2.96 -11.12 -28.19
CA SER A 69 -2.38 -10.14 -27.27
C SER A 69 -3.21 -9.95 -26.01
N LEU A 70 -4.54 -9.84 -26.16
CA LEU A 70 -5.49 -9.73 -25.05
C LEU A 70 -5.43 -10.96 -24.13
N ARG A 71 -5.31 -12.17 -24.69
CA ARG A 71 -5.17 -13.40 -23.87
C ARG A 71 -3.88 -13.40 -23.02
N ARG A 72 -2.83 -12.70 -23.46
CA ARG A 72 -1.55 -12.57 -22.72
C ARG A 72 -1.53 -11.39 -21.74
N SER A 73 -2.44 -10.43 -21.86
CA SER A 73 -2.45 -9.22 -21.04
C SER A 73 -3.08 -9.39 -19.65
N ARG A 74 -3.35 -10.64 -19.22
CA ARG A 74 -4.08 -10.95 -17.97
C ARG A 74 -5.39 -10.16 -17.88
N PRO A 75 -6.31 -10.33 -18.83
CA PRO A 75 -7.47 -9.45 -19.03
C PRO A 75 -8.50 -9.51 -17.88
N ALA A 76 -8.40 -10.51 -17.00
CA ALA A 76 -9.22 -10.63 -15.79
C ALA A 76 -8.47 -10.09 -14.54
N THR A 77 -7.65 -9.05 -14.73
CA THR A 77 -7.02 -8.32 -13.63
C THR A 77 -7.89 -7.10 -13.33
N ARG A 78 -7.93 -6.69 -12.05
CA ARG A 78 -8.59 -5.45 -11.62
C ARG A 78 -8.23 -4.29 -12.56
N PRO A 79 -9.21 -3.42 -12.90
CA PRO A 79 -10.61 -3.40 -12.46
C PRO A 79 -11.55 -4.32 -13.29
N VAL A 80 -11.02 -5.23 -14.13
CA VAL A 80 -11.82 -6.05 -15.05
C VAL A 80 -12.07 -7.45 -14.48
N HIS A 81 -13.34 -7.83 -14.37
CA HIS A 81 -13.81 -9.14 -13.93
C HIS A 81 -14.14 -10.03 -15.14
N ARG A 82 -13.93 -11.34 -15.00
CA ARG A 82 -14.28 -12.33 -16.02
C ARG A 82 -15.35 -13.28 -15.52
N ASP A 83 -16.43 -13.40 -16.28
CA ASP A 83 -17.45 -14.43 -16.12
C ASP A 83 -17.65 -15.19 -17.43
N GLY A 84 -17.38 -16.49 -17.42
CA GLY A 84 -17.31 -17.28 -18.65
C GLY A 84 -16.35 -16.62 -19.66
N ASP A 85 -16.87 -16.19 -20.80
CA ASP A 85 -16.11 -15.49 -21.85
C ASP A 85 -16.35 -13.97 -21.86
N LEU A 86 -17.19 -13.46 -20.96
CA LEU A 86 -17.47 -12.04 -20.79
C LEU A 86 -16.48 -11.38 -19.83
N TYR A 87 -16.05 -10.19 -20.20
CA TYR A 87 -15.19 -9.30 -19.43
C TYR A 87 -15.99 -8.04 -19.10
N GLU A 88 -15.98 -7.66 -17.83
CA GLU A 88 -16.83 -6.62 -17.28
C GLU A 88 -15.98 -5.67 -16.44
N LEU A 89 -16.19 -4.36 -16.56
CA LEU A 89 -15.50 -3.37 -15.75
C LEU A 89 -16.24 -3.18 -14.42
N ASP A 90 -15.51 -3.17 -13.31
CA ASP A 90 -16.02 -2.59 -12.06
C ASP A 90 -15.66 -1.10 -12.02
N PRO A 91 -16.61 -0.17 -12.26
CA PRO A 91 -16.32 1.26 -12.23
C PRO A 91 -16.06 1.79 -10.82
N HIS A 92 -16.44 1.04 -9.79
CA HIS A 92 -16.25 1.43 -8.38
C HIS A 92 -14.90 0.96 -7.83
N ASP A 93 -14.22 0.03 -8.50
CA ASP A 93 -12.86 -0.36 -8.12
C ASP A 93 -11.90 0.84 -8.25
N HIS A 94 -11.12 1.11 -7.21
CA HIS A 94 -10.11 2.19 -7.20
C HIS A 94 -9.16 2.19 -8.43
N GLU A 95 -8.86 1.03 -9.03
CA GLU A 95 -8.04 0.95 -10.23
C GLU A 95 -8.75 1.52 -11.46
N ALA A 96 -10.09 1.46 -11.54
CA ALA A 96 -10.85 2.01 -12.65
C ALA A 96 -10.62 3.52 -12.76
N ARG A 97 -10.73 4.26 -11.65
CA ARG A 97 -10.39 5.69 -11.60
C ARG A 97 -8.93 5.95 -11.95
N MET A 98 -7.99 5.13 -11.47
CA MET A 98 -6.57 5.30 -11.87
C MET A 98 -6.36 5.11 -13.37
N TRP A 99 -7.09 4.18 -14.00
CA TRP A 99 -7.05 3.98 -15.44
C TRP A 99 -7.65 5.15 -16.21
N THR A 100 -8.72 5.80 -15.74
CA THR A 100 -9.23 7.02 -16.40
C THR A 100 -8.19 8.15 -16.38
N TRP A 101 -7.43 8.32 -15.29
CA TRP A 101 -6.33 9.28 -15.24
C TRP A 101 -5.17 8.91 -16.17
N ARG A 102 -4.71 7.64 -16.13
CA ARG A 102 -3.60 7.16 -16.97
C ARG A 102 -3.92 7.27 -18.45
N LEU A 103 -5.17 6.99 -18.83
CA LEU A 103 -5.65 7.09 -20.20
C LEU A 103 -6.03 8.51 -20.59
N GLU A 104 -5.91 9.50 -19.71
CA GLU A 104 -6.27 10.91 -19.94
C GLU A 104 -7.75 11.08 -20.33
N LEU A 105 -8.64 10.31 -19.69
CA LEU A 105 -10.09 10.31 -19.86
C LEU A 105 -10.82 11.08 -18.77
N ALA A 106 -10.23 11.20 -17.59
CA ALA A 106 -10.81 11.97 -16.50
C ALA A 106 -11.08 13.40 -16.99
N ARG A 107 -12.31 13.90 -16.79
CA ARG A 107 -12.62 15.33 -16.95
C ARG A 107 -11.53 16.04 -16.16
N ARG A 108 -10.72 16.88 -16.82
CA ARG A 108 -9.78 17.74 -16.13
C ARG A 108 -10.63 18.58 -15.19
N GLN A 109 -10.77 18.15 -13.92
CA GLN A 109 -11.14 19.05 -12.84
C GLN A 109 -10.27 20.26 -13.09
N GLN A 110 -10.94 21.36 -13.40
CA GLN A 110 -10.34 22.59 -13.86
C GLN A 110 -9.08 22.77 -13.04
N ARG A 111 -7.91 22.58 -13.67
CA ARG A 111 -6.67 23.03 -13.08
C ARG A 111 -7.01 24.47 -12.76
N ALA A 112 -7.12 24.82 -11.47
CA ALA A 112 -7.09 26.21 -11.06
C ALA A 112 -5.96 26.80 -11.90
N PRO A 113 -6.28 27.79 -12.75
CA PRO A 113 -5.48 28.15 -13.91
C PRO A 113 -4.06 28.13 -13.43
N THR A 114 -3.24 27.22 -14.00
CA THR A 114 -1.83 27.12 -13.64
C THR A 114 -1.36 28.54 -13.66
N SER A 115 -1.08 29.10 -12.48
CA SER A 115 -0.85 30.52 -12.36
C SER A 115 0.15 30.81 -13.43
N THR A 116 -0.29 31.55 -14.45
CA THR A 116 0.60 32.12 -15.45
C THR A 116 1.25 33.30 -14.73
N ALA A 117 1.87 33.02 -13.56
CA ALA A 117 2.97 33.78 -13.07
C ALA A 117 3.91 33.81 -14.26
N ALA A 118 3.97 34.99 -14.90
CA ALA A 118 4.76 35.23 -16.08
C ALA A 118 6.08 34.50 -15.88
N ARG A 119 6.40 33.59 -16.80
CA ARG A 119 7.65 32.86 -16.80
C ARG A 119 8.72 33.96 -16.85
N VAL A 120 9.24 34.35 -15.69
CA VAL A 120 10.31 35.34 -15.60
C VAL A 120 11.44 34.69 -16.35
N GLU A 121 11.75 35.19 -17.55
CA GLU A 121 12.92 34.71 -18.26
C GLU A 121 14.10 34.97 -17.33
N PRO A 122 14.82 33.92 -16.89
CA PRO A 122 15.92 34.13 -15.97
C PRO A 122 16.95 35.00 -16.69
N SER A 123 17.42 36.03 -16.01
CA SER A 123 18.54 36.85 -16.49
C SER A 123 19.68 35.94 -16.97
N PRO A 124 20.39 36.27 -18.06
CA PRO A 124 21.45 35.43 -18.59
C PRO A 124 22.46 35.12 -17.47
N SER A 125 22.63 33.83 -17.18
CA SER A 125 23.55 33.38 -16.13
C SER A 125 24.97 33.81 -16.50
N PRO A 126 25.77 34.34 -15.55
CA PRO A 126 27.15 34.70 -15.84
C PRO A 126 27.95 33.49 -16.37
N GLY A 127 28.92 33.73 -17.24
CA GLY A 127 29.80 32.68 -17.78
C GLY A 127 30.71 32.04 -16.71
N PRO A 128 31.30 30.86 -16.97
CA PRO A 128 32.10 30.10 -16.00
C PRO A 128 33.35 30.84 -15.48
N GLU A 129 33.74 31.92 -16.13
CA GLU A 129 34.89 32.76 -15.73
C GLU A 129 34.55 33.72 -14.57
N VAL A 130 33.26 33.98 -14.33
CA VAL A 130 32.80 34.89 -13.27
C VAL A 130 32.61 34.12 -11.96
N ALA A 131 33.20 34.62 -10.87
CA ALA A 131 33.05 34.07 -9.52
C ALA A 131 31.58 33.94 -9.10
N LEU A 132 31.29 32.93 -8.28
CA LEU A 132 29.97 32.75 -7.69
C LEU A 132 29.61 33.91 -6.76
N LYS A 133 28.32 34.17 -6.62
CA LYS A 133 27.77 35.04 -5.56
C LYS A 133 27.14 34.19 -4.46
N LEU A 134 27.09 34.73 -3.23
CA LEU A 134 26.42 34.07 -2.11
C LEU A 134 24.95 33.72 -2.43
N GLU A 135 24.23 34.63 -3.10
CA GLU A 135 22.86 34.40 -3.56
C GLU A 135 22.73 33.23 -4.56
N GLU A 136 23.77 32.94 -5.35
CA GLU A 136 23.78 31.78 -6.26
C GLU A 136 23.91 30.47 -5.47
N LEU A 137 24.67 30.48 -4.37
CA LEU A 137 24.76 29.34 -3.45
C LEU A 137 23.47 29.13 -2.68
N GLU A 138 22.89 30.19 -2.11
CA GLU A 138 21.61 30.13 -1.41
C GLU A 138 20.51 29.55 -2.31
N ARG A 139 20.40 30.01 -3.56
CA ARG A 139 19.42 29.46 -4.52
C ARG A 139 19.73 28.03 -4.96
N ALA A 140 21.01 27.67 -5.10
CA ALA A 140 21.38 26.32 -5.53
C ALA A 140 21.21 25.30 -4.39
N PHE A 141 21.46 25.70 -3.15
CA PHE A 141 21.62 24.78 -2.03
C PHE A 141 20.50 24.89 -0.98
N GLY A 142 19.77 26.00 -0.89
CA GLY A 142 18.71 26.27 0.09
C GLY A 142 17.39 25.50 -0.08
N ASP A 143 17.37 24.42 -0.87
CA ASP A 143 16.19 23.59 -1.14
C ASP A 143 16.39 22.16 -0.58
N ASP A 144 15.32 21.49 -0.12
CA ASP A 144 15.31 20.10 0.41
C ASP A 144 15.85 19.01 -0.55
N ALA A 145 16.06 19.33 -1.83
CA ALA A 145 16.66 18.40 -2.78
C ALA A 145 18.18 18.40 -2.63
N GLY A 146 18.74 17.69 -1.67
CA GLY A 146 20.14 17.78 -1.24
C GLY A 146 21.28 17.85 -2.28
N VAL A 147 22.46 18.31 -1.83
CA VAL A 147 23.73 18.30 -2.58
C VAL A 147 24.62 17.11 -2.21
N GLY A 148 24.07 16.07 -1.58
CA GLY A 148 24.81 14.92 -1.09
C GLY A 148 25.61 14.17 -2.17
N SER A 149 25.20 14.27 -3.45
CA SER A 149 25.93 13.70 -4.58
C SER A 149 27.15 14.51 -5.03
N TRP A 150 27.35 15.72 -4.51
CA TRP A 150 28.48 16.58 -4.85
C TRP A 150 29.71 16.20 -4.03
N SER A 151 30.89 16.25 -4.66
CA SER A 151 32.14 15.99 -3.94
C SER A 151 32.43 17.09 -2.92
N ALA A 152 33.07 16.71 -1.81
CA ALA A 152 33.54 17.66 -0.79
C ALA A 152 34.38 18.79 -1.42
N GLN A 153 35.24 18.46 -2.40
CA GLN A 153 36.01 19.45 -3.15
C GLN A 153 35.11 20.43 -3.92
N ARG A 154 34.06 19.99 -4.61
CA ARG A 154 33.16 20.89 -5.35
C ARG A 154 32.35 21.79 -4.40
N LEU A 155 31.97 21.27 -3.24
CA LEU A 155 31.25 22.03 -2.21
C LEU A 155 32.15 23.10 -1.59
N ALA A 156 33.36 22.74 -1.16
CA ALA A 156 34.34 23.68 -0.63
C ALA A 156 34.74 24.73 -1.67
N LEU A 157 34.98 24.33 -2.93
CA LEU A 157 35.23 25.24 -4.04
C LEU A 157 34.12 26.27 -4.20
N ALA A 158 32.86 25.83 -4.20
CA ALA A 158 31.72 26.70 -4.42
C ALA A 158 31.57 27.76 -3.31
N VAL A 159 31.75 27.35 -2.06
CA VAL A 159 31.73 28.26 -0.89
C VAL A 159 32.89 29.24 -0.96
N LEU A 160 34.13 28.75 -1.11
CA LEU A 160 35.32 29.61 -1.16
C LEU A 160 35.31 30.58 -2.36
N ASP A 161 34.78 30.16 -3.51
CA ASP A 161 34.65 31.02 -4.70
C ASP A 161 33.62 32.13 -4.49
N ALA A 162 32.52 31.85 -3.78
CA ALA A 162 31.51 32.86 -3.48
C ALA A 162 31.92 33.85 -2.40
N HIS A 163 32.73 33.39 -1.43
CA HIS A 163 33.28 34.23 -0.37
C HIS A 163 34.52 35.02 -0.82
N GLY A 164 35.28 34.51 -1.80
CA GLY A 164 36.44 35.18 -2.39
C GLY A 164 37.67 35.24 -1.47
N GLU A 165 37.66 34.51 -0.35
CA GLU A 165 38.72 34.50 0.65
C GLU A 165 39.04 33.08 1.12
N ALA A 166 40.23 32.90 1.71
CA ALA A 166 40.58 31.67 2.41
C ALA A 166 39.82 31.61 3.74
N MET A 167 39.22 30.45 4.06
CA MET A 167 38.34 30.30 5.21
C MET A 167 38.73 29.10 6.06
N GLU A 168 38.49 29.20 7.36
CA GLU A 168 38.61 28.05 8.28
C GLU A 168 37.70 26.89 7.83
N PRO A 169 38.17 25.64 7.83
CA PRO A 169 37.38 24.47 7.44
C PRO A 169 36.01 24.38 8.11
N GLU A 170 35.97 24.64 9.41
CA GLU A 170 34.76 24.62 10.23
C GLU A 170 33.76 25.69 9.78
N ARG A 171 34.25 26.85 9.34
CA ARG A 171 33.42 27.95 8.87
C ARG A 171 32.81 27.65 7.50
N VAL A 172 33.55 26.98 6.62
CA VAL A 172 33.05 26.50 5.32
C VAL A 172 31.95 25.46 5.53
N VAL A 173 32.18 24.50 6.43
CA VAL A 173 31.18 23.48 6.79
C VAL A 173 29.95 24.13 7.39
N ALA A 174 30.11 25.01 8.40
CA ALA A 174 29.00 25.66 9.09
C ALA A 174 28.12 26.49 8.13
N TYR A 175 28.73 27.23 7.20
CA TYR A 175 27.98 27.97 6.18
C TYR A 175 27.14 27.03 5.30
N LEU A 176 27.74 25.93 4.82
CA LEU A 176 27.02 24.97 3.99
C LEU A 176 25.91 24.25 4.76
N SER A 177 26.14 23.90 6.04
CA SER A 177 25.14 23.28 6.92
C SER A 177 23.98 24.22 7.22
N ALA A 178 24.22 25.54 7.29
CA ALA A 178 23.17 26.53 7.42
C ALA A 178 22.29 26.65 6.16
N LEU A 179 22.84 26.35 4.98
CA LEU A 179 22.09 26.33 3.73
C LEU A 179 21.35 25.01 3.48
N THR A 180 21.93 23.87 3.87
CA THR A 180 21.34 22.55 3.62
C THR A 180 21.86 21.51 4.59
N LYS A 181 20.96 20.66 5.10
CA LYS A 181 21.34 19.48 5.90
C LYS A 181 21.95 18.34 5.06
N HIS A 182 21.81 18.38 3.74
CA HIS A 182 22.18 17.28 2.86
C HIS A 182 23.52 17.50 2.12
N HIS A 183 24.64 17.49 2.85
CA HIS A 183 25.99 17.57 2.27
C HIS A 183 27.01 16.63 2.94
N ARG A 184 28.11 16.34 2.24
CA ARG A 184 29.19 15.45 2.73
C ARG A 184 30.48 16.17 3.15
N LEU A 185 30.51 17.50 3.06
CA LEU A 185 31.68 18.28 3.50
C LEU A 185 31.90 18.12 5.02
N ARG A 186 33.14 17.84 5.41
CA ARG A 186 33.64 17.72 6.79
C ARG A 186 34.92 18.54 6.90
N ALA A 187 35.24 19.05 8.09
CA ALA A 187 36.38 19.95 8.32
C ALA A 187 37.78 19.30 8.17
N ASP A 188 37.85 17.99 7.89
CA ASP A 188 39.12 17.26 7.75
C ASP A 188 39.98 17.76 6.57
N THR A 189 41.18 18.27 6.91
CA THR A 189 42.21 18.77 6.00
C THR A 189 42.85 17.68 5.13
N ALA A 190 42.89 16.41 5.57
CA ALA A 190 43.58 15.32 4.85
C ALA A 190 42.99 15.05 3.45
N SER A 191 41.73 15.42 3.24
CA SER A 191 41.04 15.28 1.97
C SER A 191 41.56 16.22 0.86
N PHE A 192 42.17 17.36 1.24
CA PHE A 192 42.64 18.42 0.34
C PHE A 192 44.16 18.53 0.22
N GLU A 193 44.91 17.71 0.96
CA GLU A 193 46.38 17.61 0.88
C GLU A 193 46.89 16.85 -0.35
N ARG A 194 45.98 16.33 -1.19
CA ARG A 194 46.34 15.58 -2.40
C ARG A 194 46.94 16.51 -3.47
N ARG A 195 47.93 15.99 -4.21
CA ARG A 195 48.75 16.74 -5.18
C ARG A 195 47.95 17.48 -6.27
N ASN A 196 46.71 17.09 -6.56
CA ASN A 196 45.84 17.69 -7.59
C ASN A 196 44.51 18.25 -7.04
N SER A 197 44.47 18.63 -5.75
CA SER A 197 43.30 19.28 -5.18
C SER A 197 43.21 20.75 -5.61
N ALA A 198 41.99 21.20 -5.93
CA ALA A 198 41.67 22.58 -6.29
C ALA A 198 41.46 23.49 -5.07
N VAL A 199 41.40 22.89 -3.88
CA VAL A 199 41.38 23.55 -2.56
C VAL A 199 42.60 23.05 -1.81
N ARG A 200 43.34 23.94 -1.14
CA ARG A 200 44.50 23.56 -0.31
C ARG A 200 44.52 24.35 0.99
N PRO A 201 45.00 23.75 2.09
CA PRO A 201 45.28 24.50 3.31
C PRO A 201 46.42 25.50 3.06
N ASP A 202 46.26 26.73 3.54
CA ASP A 202 47.32 27.74 3.58
C ASP A 202 48.24 27.54 4.79
N GLN A 203 49.15 28.50 5.06
CA GLN A 203 50.09 28.42 6.18
C GLN A 203 49.42 28.42 7.56
N ASP A 204 48.19 28.93 7.64
CA ASP A 204 47.40 29.04 8.86
C ASP A 204 46.38 27.88 8.98
N GLY A 205 46.37 26.95 8.00
CA GLY A 205 45.42 25.83 7.96
C GLY A 205 44.07 26.15 7.29
N ARG A 206 43.88 27.37 6.79
CA ARG A 206 42.64 27.78 6.12
C ARG A 206 42.56 27.19 4.74
N TRP A 207 41.37 26.76 4.32
CA TRP A 207 41.16 26.31 2.97
C TRP A 207 41.16 27.50 2.00
N ALA A 208 42.05 27.44 1.02
CA ALA A 208 42.19 28.43 -0.04
C ALA A 208 42.02 27.79 -1.42
N LEU A 209 41.49 28.56 -2.37
CA LEU A 209 41.39 28.15 -3.77
C LEU A 209 42.78 28.11 -4.41
N VAL A 210 43.05 27.09 -5.22
CA VAL A 210 44.23 27.08 -6.11
C VAL A 210 43.92 27.94 -7.34
N PRO A 211 44.64 29.06 -7.57
CA PRO A 211 44.37 29.94 -8.70
C PRO A 211 44.49 29.21 -10.05
N GLY A 212 43.54 29.46 -10.96
CA GLY A 212 43.58 28.94 -12.33
C GLY A 212 43.24 27.45 -12.50
N HIS A 213 42.74 26.77 -11.46
CA HIS A 213 42.40 25.35 -11.53
C HIS A 213 41.10 25.09 -12.31
N ASP A 214 41.11 24.22 -13.33
CA ASP A 214 39.97 23.95 -14.23
C ASP A 214 38.67 23.52 -13.52
N ALA A 215 38.79 22.85 -12.37
CA ALA A 215 37.65 22.44 -11.54
C ALA A 215 36.78 23.62 -11.08
N LEU A 216 37.31 24.85 -11.02
CA LEU A 216 36.58 26.04 -10.60
C LEU A 216 35.48 26.43 -11.62
N ARG A 217 35.80 26.39 -12.92
CA ARG A 217 34.80 26.62 -13.99
C ARG A 217 33.67 25.60 -13.93
N SER A 218 34.01 24.32 -13.78
CA SER A 218 33.03 23.23 -13.68
C SER A 218 32.14 23.36 -12.44
N ALA A 219 32.70 23.79 -11.30
CA ALA A 219 31.92 24.04 -10.08
C ALA A 219 30.92 25.19 -10.29
N ARG A 220 31.37 26.31 -10.90
CA ARG A 220 30.51 27.46 -11.23
C ARG A 220 29.33 27.09 -12.12
N GLU A 221 29.58 26.33 -13.19
CA GLU A 221 28.53 25.84 -14.10
C GLU A 221 27.52 24.94 -13.40
N ALA A 222 28.01 24.00 -12.58
CA ALA A 222 27.16 23.08 -11.84
C ALA A 222 26.25 23.81 -10.84
N VAL A 223 26.76 24.84 -10.15
CA VAL A 223 25.98 25.63 -9.18
C VAL A 223 24.87 26.39 -9.90
N ARG A 224 25.19 27.04 -11.02
CA ARG A 224 24.23 27.81 -11.81
C ARG A 224 23.16 26.94 -12.48
N GLU A 225 23.54 25.78 -13.03
CA GLU A 225 22.60 24.78 -13.56
C GLU A 225 21.61 24.34 -12.48
N ARG A 226 22.13 24.08 -11.27
CA ARG A 226 21.33 23.64 -10.15
C ARG A 226 20.40 24.73 -9.63
N ALA A 227 20.88 25.97 -9.49
CA ALA A 227 20.05 27.13 -9.14
C ALA A 227 18.89 27.31 -10.14
N ARG A 228 19.14 27.09 -11.44
CA ARG A 228 18.10 27.14 -12.48
C ARG A 228 17.05 26.04 -12.31
N ARG A 229 17.48 24.81 -12.00
CA ARG A 229 16.57 23.68 -11.74
C ARG A 229 15.73 23.92 -10.48
N ALA A 230 16.35 24.40 -9.41
CA ALA A 230 15.68 24.77 -8.17
C ALA A 230 14.56 25.80 -8.45
N GLN A 231 14.87 26.86 -9.20
CA GLN A 231 13.87 27.85 -9.62
C GLN A 231 12.74 27.26 -10.45
N ALA A 232 13.06 26.39 -11.42
CA ALA A 232 12.05 25.75 -12.26
C ALA A 232 11.14 24.79 -11.49
N HIS A 233 11.68 24.12 -10.45
CA HIS A 233 10.92 23.24 -9.56
C HIS A 233 10.08 24.03 -8.54
N ALA A 234 10.62 25.10 -7.96
CA ALA A 234 9.91 25.98 -7.04
C ALA A 234 8.66 26.59 -7.69
N ALA A 235 8.74 26.99 -8.97
CA ALA A 235 7.60 27.49 -9.73
C ALA A 235 6.50 26.42 -10.00
N GLN A 236 6.81 25.14 -9.83
CA GLN A 236 5.89 24.01 -10.06
C GLN A 236 5.38 23.39 -8.75
N ARG A 237 5.99 23.72 -7.60
CA ARG A 237 5.55 23.20 -6.29
C ARG A 237 4.19 23.82 -5.93
N PRO A 238 3.20 23.01 -5.52
CA PRO A 238 1.97 23.54 -4.97
C PRO A 238 2.28 24.36 -3.72
N SER A 239 1.61 25.49 -3.52
CA SER A 239 1.75 26.28 -2.29
C SER A 239 1.26 25.47 -1.07
N PRO A 240 1.71 25.80 0.16
CA PRO A 240 1.18 25.18 1.37
C PRO A 240 -0.35 25.25 1.46
N GLU A 241 -0.95 26.37 1.03
CA GLU A 241 -2.41 26.53 0.92
C GLU A 241 -3.04 25.57 -0.08
N GLN A 242 -2.42 25.36 -1.26
CA GLN A 242 -2.89 24.40 -2.25
C GLN A 242 -2.77 22.95 -1.75
N LEU A 243 -1.71 22.62 -1.00
CA LEU A 243 -1.56 21.31 -0.37
C LEU A 243 -2.60 21.10 0.73
N ALA A 244 -2.84 22.10 1.58
CA ALA A 244 -3.87 22.07 2.62
C ALA A 244 -5.27 21.91 2.01
N ALA A 245 -5.63 22.72 1.01
CA ALA A 245 -6.89 22.61 0.30
C ALA A 245 -7.06 21.25 -0.39
N SER A 246 -5.98 20.69 -0.97
CA SER A 246 -6.02 19.35 -1.57
C SER A 246 -6.23 18.24 -0.52
N ARG A 247 -5.63 18.38 0.68
CA ARG A 247 -5.82 17.44 1.79
C ARG A 247 -7.25 17.53 2.32
N GLU A 248 -7.77 18.73 2.50
CA GLU A 248 -9.16 18.97 2.93
C GLU A 248 -10.16 18.42 1.91
N ALA A 249 -10.00 18.72 0.62
CA ALA A 249 -10.86 18.18 -0.44
C ALA A 249 -10.78 16.64 -0.56
N TYR A 250 -9.63 16.03 -0.24
CA TYR A 250 -9.51 14.59 -0.14
C TYR A 250 -10.27 14.04 1.07
N ALA A 251 -10.08 14.65 2.25
CA ALA A 251 -10.77 14.28 3.48
C ALA A 251 -12.29 14.40 3.33
N SER A 252 -12.81 15.52 2.81
CA SER A 252 -14.25 15.70 2.59
C SER A 252 -14.85 14.68 1.62
N ARG A 253 -14.14 14.34 0.52
CA ARG A 253 -14.60 13.30 -0.40
C ARG A 253 -14.63 11.92 0.26
N ARG A 254 -13.59 11.62 1.03
CA ARG A 254 -13.51 10.37 1.80
C ARG A 254 -14.64 10.30 2.83
N ASP A 255 -14.89 11.38 3.58
CA ASP A 255 -15.92 11.40 4.62
C ASP A 255 -17.33 11.31 4.03
N ALA A 256 -17.58 11.96 2.89
CA ALA A 256 -18.83 11.80 2.14
C ALA A 256 -19.04 10.36 1.63
N GLU A 257 -17.98 9.73 1.14
CA GLU A 257 -17.99 8.32 0.72
C GLU A 257 -18.31 7.39 1.89
N PHE A 258 -17.69 7.61 3.05
CA PHE A 258 -18.00 6.86 4.28
C PHE A 258 -19.46 7.05 4.73
N ALA A 259 -19.96 8.29 4.71
CA ALA A 259 -21.34 8.59 5.08
C ALA A 259 -22.35 7.90 4.14
N TRP A 260 -22.06 7.87 2.83
CA TRP A 260 -22.85 7.12 1.87
C TRP A 260 -22.77 5.61 2.14
N LEU A 261 -21.57 5.05 2.31
CA LEU A 261 -21.38 3.61 2.60
C LEU A 261 -21.98 3.16 3.94
N ALA A 262 -22.17 4.07 4.90
CA ALA A 262 -22.82 3.81 6.18
C ALA A 262 -24.36 3.83 6.06
N SER A 263 -24.90 4.62 5.13
CA SER A 263 -26.36 4.75 4.90
C SER A 263 -26.89 3.86 3.76
N ALA A 264 -26.01 3.34 2.92
CA ALA A 264 -26.35 2.48 1.80
C ALA A 264 -27.03 1.18 2.24
N LYS A 265 -28.14 0.83 1.58
CA LYS A 265 -28.83 -0.45 1.80
C LYS A 265 -28.08 -1.57 1.12
N VAL A 266 -27.69 -2.58 1.89
CA VAL A 266 -26.91 -3.71 1.39
C VAL A 266 -27.72 -5.00 1.45
N ALA A 267 -27.87 -5.66 0.30
CA ALA A 267 -28.42 -7.01 0.23
C ALA A 267 -27.30 -8.05 0.24
N LEU A 268 -27.35 -9.00 1.17
CA LEU A 268 -26.63 -10.25 1.07
C LEU A 268 -27.50 -11.30 0.39
N ILE A 269 -27.00 -11.86 -0.70
CA ILE A 269 -27.75 -12.79 -1.56
C ILE A 269 -27.06 -14.15 -1.50
N HIS A 270 -27.83 -15.20 -1.20
CA HIS A 270 -27.37 -16.57 -1.30
C HIS A 270 -28.36 -17.41 -2.12
N ALA A 271 -27.88 -17.97 -3.22
CA ALA A 271 -28.70 -18.70 -4.18
C ALA A 271 -28.27 -20.17 -4.27
N PHE A 272 -29.24 -21.05 -4.41
CA PHE A 272 -29.03 -22.47 -4.59
C PHE A 272 -30.01 -23.09 -5.62
N PRO A 273 -29.55 -23.98 -6.50
CA PRO A 273 -28.14 -24.21 -6.85
C PRO A 273 -27.48 -22.94 -7.42
N PRO A 274 -26.16 -22.75 -7.29
CA PRO A 274 -25.51 -21.53 -7.76
C PRO A 274 -25.59 -21.36 -9.28
N GLU A 275 -25.50 -22.45 -10.04
CA GLU A 275 -25.47 -22.46 -11.51
C GLU A 275 -26.85 -22.28 -12.16
N ASP A 276 -27.91 -22.77 -11.51
CA ASP A 276 -29.29 -22.64 -11.97
C ASP A 276 -30.20 -22.39 -10.76
N PRO A 277 -30.28 -21.15 -10.26
CA PRO A 277 -30.99 -20.84 -9.01
C PRO A 277 -32.44 -21.31 -9.01
N GLU A 278 -32.82 -22.07 -7.98
CA GLU A 278 -34.21 -22.47 -7.71
C GLU A 278 -34.76 -21.81 -6.44
N ALA A 279 -33.86 -21.52 -5.50
CA ALA A 279 -34.13 -20.85 -4.24
C ALA A 279 -33.07 -19.76 -4.00
N VAL A 280 -33.51 -18.58 -3.58
CA VAL A 280 -32.64 -17.44 -3.27
C VAL A 280 -33.07 -16.85 -1.94
N VAL A 281 -32.17 -16.79 -0.98
CA VAL A 281 -32.36 -16.00 0.24
C VAL A 281 -31.70 -14.65 0.05
N VAL A 282 -32.44 -13.59 0.38
CA VAL A 282 -31.94 -12.22 0.48
C VAL A 282 -32.05 -11.76 1.91
N ALA A 283 -30.95 -11.24 2.45
CA ALA A 283 -30.90 -10.59 3.75
C ALA A 283 -30.59 -9.11 3.58
N ASP A 284 -31.38 -8.26 4.21
CA ASP A 284 -31.06 -6.84 4.35
C ASP A 284 -30.07 -6.68 5.50
N LEU A 285 -28.88 -6.12 5.25
CA LEU A 285 -27.89 -5.94 6.32
C LEU A 285 -28.28 -4.85 7.33
N GLY A 286 -29.22 -3.96 7.01
CA GLY A 286 -29.81 -3.01 7.95
C GLY A 286 -30.86 -3.63 8.87
N ASP A 287 -31.32 -4.86 8.56
CA ASP A 287 -32.30 -5.61 9.33
C ASP A 287 -31.71 -6.99 9.74
N ALA A 288 -32.41 -7.71 10.61
CA ALA A 288 -32.14 -9.10 10.91
C ALA A 288 -32.92 -10.07 10.02
N ASP A 289 -33.92 -9.57 9.28
CA ASP A 289 -34.84 -10.41 8.53
C ASP A 289 -34.28 -10.88 7.19
N THR A 290 -34.58 -12.14 6.89
CA THR A 290 -34.28 -12.79 5.61
C THR A 290 -35.58 -13.18 4.91
N GLU A 291 -35.57 -13.13 3.58
CA GLU A 291 -36.69 -13.60 2.76
C GLU A 291 -36.22 -14.63 1.74
N LEU A 292 -36.96 -15.74 1.64
CA LEU A 292 -36.75 -16.79 0.65
C LEU A 292 -37.64 -16.54 -0.57
N TYR A 293 -37.01 -16.55 -1.74
CA TYR A 293 -37.64 -16.48 -3.05
C TYR A 293 -37.39 -17.79 -3.79
N THR A 294 -38.46 -18.47 -4.18
CA THR A 294 -38.40 -19.60 -5.11
C THR A 294 -38.51 -19.10 -6.55
N ARG A 295 -38.19 -19.95 -7.54
CA ARG A 295 -38.22 -19.60 -8.96
C ARG A 295 -39.50 -18.89 -9.42
N SER A 296 -40.66 -19.28 -8.90
CA SER A 296 -41.94 -18.64 -9.23
C SER A 296 -42.06 -17.19 -8.76
N ARG A 297 -41.27 -16.79 -7.75
CA ARG A 297 -41.23 -15.44 -7.17
C ARG A 297 -39.98 -14.65 -7.59
N PHE A 298 -39.27 -15.07 -8.63
CA PHE A 298 -38.09 -14.32 -9.11
C PHE A 298 -38.45 -12.95 -9.71
N ALA A 299 -39.70 -12.72 -10.09
CA ALA A 299 -40.17 -11.38 -10.43
C ALA A 299 -40.12 -10.45 -9.20
N ASP A 300 -40.74 -10.85 -8.10
CA ASP A 300 -40.71 -10.15 -6.80
C ASP A 300 -39.26 -9.97 -6.31
N LEU A 301 -38.41 -10.99 -6.47
CA LEU A 301 -37.00 -10.92 -6.12
C LEU A 301 -36.30 -9.77 -6.86
N ARG A 302 -36.49 -9.64 -8.17
CA ARG A 302 -35.86 -8.57 -8.95
C ARG A 302 -36.36 -7.19 -8.52
N GLU A 303 -37.65 -7.06 -8.20
CA GLU A 303 -38.19 -5.84 -7.62
C GLU A 303 -37.53 -5.54 -6.27
N ARG A 304 -37.41 -6.53 -5.39
CA ARG A 304 -36.73 -6.38 -4.10
C ARG A 304 -35.25 -6.02 -4.25
N LEU A 305 -34.51 -6.65 -5.15
CA LEU A 305 -33.09 -6.32 -5.40
C LEU A 305 -32.90 -4.87 -5.88
N SER A 306 -33.91 -4.30 -6.54
CA SER A 306 -33.87 -2.90 -6.99
C SER A 306 -33.91 -1.89 -5.86
N SER A 307 -34.37 -2.25 -4.66
CA SER A 307 -34.42 -1.33 -3.50
C SER A 307 -33.10 -1.18 -2.76
N PHE A 308 -32.05 -1.91 -3.17
CA PHE A 308 -30.73 -1.89 -2.53
C PHE A 308 -29.72 -1.09 -3.35
N ASP A 309 -28.77 -0.47 -2.65
CA ASP A 309 -27.66 0.30 -3.23
C ASP A 309 -26.45 -0.61 -3.53
N ILE A 310 -26.26 -1.62 -2.69
CA ILE A 310 -25.15 -2.56 -2.75
C ILE A 310 -25.68 -4.00 -2.77
N LEU A 311 -25.19 -4.80 -3.71
CA LEU A 311 -25.52 -6.22 -3.81
C LEU A 311 -24.26 -7.04 -3.52
N ALA A 312 -24.33 -7.90 -2.51
CA ALA A 312 -23.21 -8.71 -2.04
C ALA A 312 -23.55 -10.19 -2.15
N SER A 313 -22.69 -10.96 -2.83
CA SER A 313 -22.86 -12.40 -2.99
C SER A 313 -21.55 -13.06 -3.43
N VAL A 314 -21.48 -14.38 -3.33
CA VAL A 314 -20.40 -15.15 -3.96
C VAL A 314 -20.65 -15.18 -5.47
N ASP A 315 -19.67 -14.73 -6.26
CA ASP A 315 -19.77 -14.62 -7.72
C ASP A 315 -20.97 -13.74 -8.16
N VAL A 316 -21.18 -12.62 -7.46
CA VAL A 316 -22.37 -11.76 -7.57
C VAL A 316 -22.76 -11.40 -9.01
N ARG A 317 -21.79 -11.11 -9.89
CA ARG A 317 -22.07 -10.74 -11.29
C ARG A 317 -22.68 -11.91 -12.08
N SER A 318 -22.11 -13.11 -11.93
CA SER A 318 -22.62 -14.33 -12.55
C SER A 318 -24.00 -14.67 -12.02
N LEU A 319 -24.22 -14.52 -10.71
CA LEU A 319 -25.51 -14.76 -10.08
C LEU A 319 -26.59 -13.81 -10.62
N LEU A 320 -26.33 -12.50 -10.65
CA LEU A 320 -27.31 -11.52 -11.13
C LEU A 320 -27.71 -11.76 -12.59
N ARG A 321 -26.75 -12.16 -13.44
CA ARG A 321 -27.05 -12.60 -14.82
C ARG A 321 -27.98 -13.81 -14.87
N ARG A 322 -27.73 -14.83 -14.04
CA ARG A 322 -28.60 -16.04 -13.95
C ARG A 322 -30.01 -15.69 -13.46
N LEU A 323 -30.13 -14.70 -12.59
CA LEU A 323 -31.42 -14.17 -12.12
C LEU A 323 -32.09 -13.22 -13.13
N GLY A 324 -31.40 -12.84 -14.21
CA GLY A 324 -31.87 -11.86 -15.18
C GLY A 324 -32.04 -10.48 -14.59
N PHE A 325 -31.14 -10.07 -13.69
CA PHE A 325 -31.16 -8.76 -13.03
C PHE A 325 -29.99 -7.90 -13.52
N GLU A 326 -30.32 -6.72 -14.06
CA GLU A 326 -29.33 -5.73 -14.46
C GLU A 326 -29.02 -4.79 -13.28
N PRO A 327 -27.79 -4.76 -12.76
CA PRO A 327 -27.45 -4.00 -11.56
C PRO A 327 -27.50 -2.49 -11.76
N GLY A 328 -27.33 -2.00 -12.99
CA GLY A 328 -27.22 -0.58 -13.28
C GLY A 328 -25.99 0.04 -12.59
N GLY A 329 -26.16 1.19 -11.95
CA GLY A 329 -25.07 1.88 -11.24
C GLY A 329 -24.74 1.36 -9.83
N ARG A 330 -25.39 0.27 -9.37
CA ARG A 330 -25.21 -0.29 -8.02
C ARG A 330 -23.80 -0.83 -7.79
N ARG A 331 -23.35 -0.86 -6.53
CA ARG A 331 -22.08 -1.50 -6.17
C ARG A 331 -22.25 -3.00 -5.99
N LEU A 332 -21.27 -3.76 -6.45
CA LEU A 332 -21.30 -5.22 -6.44
C LEU A 332 -20.13 -5.77 -5.62
N HIS A 333 -20.43 -6.28 -4.43
CA HIS A 333 -19.43 -6.80 -3.51
C HIS A 333 -19.33 -8.32 -3.65
N ASP A 334 -18.29 -8.77 -4.35
CA ASP A 334 -18.07 -10.20 -4.58
C ASP A 334 -17.39 -10.85 -3.36
N LEU A 335 -18.10 -11.77 -2.72
CA LEU A 335 -17.62 -12.52 -1.56
C LEU A 335 -16.80 -13.77 -1.94
N ALA A 336 -16.66 -14.05 -3.24
CA ALA A 336 -15.73 -15.07 -3.70
C ALA A 336 -14.28 -14.68 -3.37
N PRO A 337 -13.36 -15.65 -3.23
CA PRO A 337 -11.96 -15.35 -3.02
C PRO A 337 -11.43 -14.40 -4.12
N PRO A 338 -10.71 -13.32 -3.78
CA PRO A 338 -10.20 -12.35 -4.76
C PRO A 338 -9.23 -12.97 -5.76
N GLN A 339 -8.70 -14.15 -5.45
CA GLN A 339 -7.92 -14.99 -6.36
C GLN A 339 -8.51 -16.41 -6.37
N LYS A 340 -8.73 -16.99 -7.55
CA LYS A 340 -9.25 -18.37 -7.65
C LYS A 340 -8.26 -19.42 -7.16
N THR A 341 -6.96 -19.13 -7.27
CA THR A 341 -5.89 -20.01 -6.82
C THR A 341 -4.74 -19.21 -6.24
N ARG A 342 -4.06 -19.76 -5.23
CA ARG A 342 -2.83 -19.18 -4.68
C ARG A 342 -1.73 -20.22 -4.63
N LYS A 343 -0.52 -19.80 -5.01
CA LYS A 343 0.68 -20.61 -4.91
C LYS A 343 1.53 -20.10 -3.76
N PHE A 344 1.73 -20.93 -2.75
CA PHE A 344 2.44 -20.56 -1.51
C PHE A 344 3.95 -20.81 -1.53
N SER A 345 4.47 -21.48 -2.55
CA SER A 345 5.91 -21.67 -2.74
C SER A 345 6.25 -21.86 -4.21
N LYS A 346 7.46 -21.50 -4.65
CA LYS A 346 7.88 -21.61 -6.07
C LYS A 346 7.72 -23.02 -6.66
N ARG A 347 7.86 -24.08 -5.85
CA ARG A 347 7.71 -25.49 -6.28
C ARG A 347 6.33 -26.09 -5.93
N GLY A 348 5.51 -25.39 -5.14
CA GLY A 348 4.20 -25.85 -4.72
C GLY A 348 3.16 -25.85 -5.86
N ARG A 349 2.20 -26.77 -5.79
CA ARG A 349 1.01 -26.71 -6.65
C ARG A 349 0.12 -25.55 -6.21
N PRO A 350 -0.53 -24.82 -7.14
CA PRO A 350 -1.55 -23.85 -6.79
C PRO A 350 -2.67 -24.51 -5.97
N VAL A 351 -3.06 -23.86 -4.89
CA VAL A 351 -4.21 -24.24 -4.06
C VAL A 351 -5.43 -23.50 -4.58
N LYS A 352 -6.51 -24.22 -4.90
CA LYS A 352 -7.80 -23.60 -5.23
C LYS A 352 -8.39 -23.01 -3.96
N LEU A 353 -8.69 -21.72 -3.99
CA LEU A 353 -9.33 -21.03 -2.87
C LEU A 353 -10.85 -21.19 -2.99
N SER A 354 -11.54 -21.30 -1.86
CA SER A 354 -13.00 -21.34 -1.79
C SER A 354 -13.51 -20.36 -0.74
N THR A 355 -14.75 -19.90 -0.89
CA THR A 355 -15.41 -19.02 0.09
C THR A 355 -15.45 -19.67 1.48
N LEU A 356 -15.72 -20.97 1.56
CA LEU A 356 -15.67 -21.75 2.80
C LEU A 356 -14.31 -21.64 3.51
N MET A 357 -13.20 -21.66 2.75
CA MET A 357 -11.86 -21.45 3.33
C MET A 357 -11.68 -20.02 3.86
N MET A 358 -12.21 -19.01 3.16
CA MET A 358 -12.13 -17.62 3.59
C MET A 358 -12.91 -17.41 4.89
N ILE A 359 -14.15 -17.91 4.97
CA ILE A 359 -14.99 -17.78 6.17
C ILE A 359 -14.31 -18.46 7.37
N ARG A 360 -13.80 -19.69 7.22
CA ARG A 360 -13.08 -20.39 8.30
C ARG A 360 -11.89 -19.61 8.80
N SER A 361 -11.08 -19.11 7.86
CA SER A 361 -9.79 -18.47 8.17
C SER A 361 -9.95 -17.06 8.73
N SER A 362 -10.89 -16.30 8.21
CA SER A 362 -11.14 -14.90 8.58
C SER A 362 -12.05 -14.77 9.79
N CYS A 363 -13.07 -15.64 9.90
CA CYS A 363 -14.16 -15.43 10.85
C CYS A 363 -14.23 -16.50 11.94
N GLY A 364 -13.32 -17.49 11.96
CA GLY A 364 -13.29 -18.55 12.99
C GLY A 364 -14.46 -19.53 12.96
N ILE A 365 -15.36 -19.45 11.97
CA ILE A 365 -16.53 -20.32 11.88
C ILE A 365 -16.10 -21.71 11.41
N GLU A 366 -16.16 -22.72 12.27
CA GLU A 366 -15.66 -24.07 11.96
C GLU A 366 -16.42 -24.78 10.81
N ARG A 367 -17.74 -24.63 10.77
CA ARG A 367 -18.62 -25.28 9.78
C ARG A 367 -19.44 -24.25 9.03
N PRO A 368 -18.81 -23.43 8.18
CA PRO A 368 -19.53 -22.45 7.41
C PRO A 368 -20.11 -23.09 6.16
N LEU A 369 -21.28 -22.59 5.76
CA LEU A 369 -22.04 -23.02 4.59
C LEU A 369 -22.53 -24.48 4.67
N THR A 370 -23.78 -24.69 4.32
CA THR A 370 -24.43 -25.98 4.33
C THR A 370 -23.92 -26.81 3.15
N PRO A 371 -23.60 -28.11 3.34
CA PRO A 371 -23.17 -28.95 2.23
C PRO A 371 -24.20 -29.00 1.10
N GLU A 372 -23.75 -28.83 -0.15
CA GLU A 372 -24.63 -28.83 -1.34
C GLU A 372 -25.49 -30.10 -1.45
N ALA A 373 -25.00 -31.24 -0.97
CA ALA A 373 -25.75 -32.49 -0.94
C ALA A 373 -26.99 -32.42 -0.03
N THR A 374 -26.89 -31.70 1.10
CA THR A 374 -28.01 -31.47 2.02
C THR A 374 -29.02 -30.52 1.38
N LEU A 375 -28.56 -29.39 0.85
CA LEU A 375 -29.42 -28.43 0.15
C LEU A 375 -30.14 -29.08 -1.04
N SER A 376 -29.42 -29.89 -1.82
CA SER A 376 -29.99 -30.66 -2.94
C SER A 376 -31.07 -31.63 -2.49
N LYS A 377 -30.86 -32.30 -1.36
CA LYS A 377 -31.82 -33.26 -0.81
C LYS A 377 -33.12 -32.56 -0.41
N ASP A 378 -33.01 -31.45 0.33
CA ASP A 378 -34.17 -30.70 0.81
C ASP A 378 -34.94 -30.05 -0.35
N LEU A 379 -34.22 -29.51 -1.35
CA LEU A 379 -34.82 -28.99 -2.59
C LEU A 379 -35.59 -30.06 -3.37
N ARG A 380 -34.98 -31.24 -3.61
CA ARG A 380 -35.65 -32.36 -4.31
C ARG A 380 -36.87 -32.90 -3.55
N ALA A 381 -36.85 -32.81 -2.23
CA ALA A 381 -37.97 -33.21 -1.38
C ALA A 381 -39.09 -32.15 -1.32
N GLY A 382 -38.85 -30.93 -1.83
CA GLY A 382 -39.78 -29.80 -1.73
C GLY A 382 -39.89 -29.24 -0.30
N ASP A 383 -38.94 -29.52 0.59
CA ASP A 383 -38.94 -29.05 1.98
C ASP A 383 -38.32 -27.65 2.06
N PHE A 384 -39.09 -26.65 1.62
CA PHE A 384 -38.64 -25.26 1.59
C PHE A 384 -38.38 -24.66 2.98
N GLU A 385 -38.95 -25.22 4.04
CA GLU A 385 -38.67 -24.77 5.42
C GLU A 385 -37.28 -25.21 5.89
N ARG A 386 -36.86 -26.46 5.59
CA ARG A 386 -35.48 -26.90 5.86
C ARG A 386 -34.49 -26.17 4.97
N LEU A 387 -34.81 -26.04 3.68
CA LEU A 387 -33.97 -25.30 2.74
C LEU A 387 -33.77 -23.85 3.20
N ARG A 388 -34.84 -23.16 3.61
CA ARG A 388 -34.76 -21.80 4.17
C ARG A 388 -33.81 -21.75 5.37
N ARG A 389 -34.01 -22.60 6.37
CA ARG A 389 -33.17 -22.61 7.59
C ARG A 389 -31.69 -22.83 7.29
N ALA A 390 -31.38 -23.70 6.33
CA ALA A 390 -30.01 -23.94 5.89
C ALA A 390 -29.42 -22.70 5.20
N LEU A 391 -30.14 -22.09 4.26
CA LEU A 391 -29.69 -20.89 3.57
C LEU A 391 -29.58 -19.66 4.52
N ASP A 392 -30.44 -19.55 5.51
CA ASP A 392 -30.35 -18.51 6.56
C ASP A 392 -29.07 -18.68 7.40
N ALA A 393 -28.69 -19.92 7.74
CA ALA A 393 -27.42 -20.20 8.43
C ALA A 393 -26.20 -19.88 7.54
N ASP A 394 -26.31 -20.10 6.23
CA ASP A 394 -25.27 -19.77 5.26
C ASP A 394 -25.11 -18.24 5.12
N ILE A 395 -26.22 -17.49 5.15
CA ILE A 395 -26.23 -16.03 5.18
C ILE A 395 -25.50 -15.49 6.42
N VAL A 396 -25.67 -16.10 7.60
CA VAL A 396 -24.93 -15.71 8.81
C VAL A 396 -23.41 -15.82 8.60
N SER A 397 -22.97 -16.89 7.93
CA SER A 397 -21.55 -17.09 7.59
C SER A 397 -21.03 -16.05 6.59
N LEU A 398 -21.85 -15.70 5.57
CA LEU A 398 -21.52 -14.68 4.58
C LEU A 398 -21.53 -13.26 5.17
N ARG A 399 -22.42 -12.99 6.13
CA ARG A 399 -22.48 -11.72 6.88
C ARG A 399 -21.21 -11.50 7.68
N ALA A 400 -20.70 -12.54 8.35
CA ALA A 400 -19.42 -12.48 9.04
C ALA A 400 -18.26 -12.14 8.09
N LEU A 401 -18.20 -12.80 6.94
CA LEU A 401 -17.15 -12.53 5.93
C LEU A 401 -17.25 -11.11 5.36
N TYR A 402 -18.46 -10.64 5.07
CA TYR A 402 -18.68 -9.28 4.59
C TYR A 402 -18.23 -8.24 5.61
N ALA A 403 -18.60 -8.42 6.89
CA ALA A 403 -18.21 -7.51 7.96
C ALA A 403 -16.69 -7.48 8.18
N TYR A 404 -16.05 -8.66 8.21
CA TYR A 404 -14.60 -8.79 8.29
C TYR A 404 -13.90 -8.07 7.12
N GLY A 405 -14.35 -8.35 5.89
CA GLY A 405 -13.79 -7.74 4.68
C GLY A 405 -13.94 -6.21 4.67
N ARG A 406 -15.07 -5.70 5.15
CA ARG A 406 -15.29 -4.26 5.34
C ARG A 406 -14.38 -3.62 6.37
N LEU A 407 -14.08 -4.34 7.45
CA LEU A 407 -13.24 -3.84 8.53
C LEU A 407 -11.76 -3.78 8.12
N HIS A 408 -11.29 -4.83 7.44
CA HIS A 408 -9.87 -5.04 7.14
C HIS A 408 -9.43 -4.67 5.72
N ASP A 409 -10.37 -4.40 4.81
CA ASP A 409 -10.11 -4.27 3.37
C ASP A 409 -9.47 -5.54 2.74
N ALA A 410 -9.60 -6.67 3.43
CA ALA A 410 -8.99 -7.93 3.08
C ALA A 410 -9.68 -9.11 3.77
N VAL A 411 -9.44 -10.31 3.28
CA VAL A 411 -9.81 -11.57 3.93
C VAL A 411 -8.57 -12.36 4.28
N ARG A 412 -8.54 -12.95 5.48
CA ARG A 412 -7.42 -13.74 5.98
C ARG A 412 -7.53 -15.17 5.46
N LEU A 413 -6.39 -15.75 5.08
CA LEU A 413 -6.25 -17.14 4.69
C LEU A 413 -5.22 -17.84 5.57
N ARG A 414 -5.71 -18.73 6.42
CA ARG A 414 -4.92 -19.63 7.26
C ARG A 414 -4.87 -20.99 6.59
N TRP A 415 -3.73 -21.34 6.02
CA TRP A 415 -3.53 -22.59 5.29
C TRP A 415 -2.21 -23.27 5.67
N ARG A 416 -2.31 -24.35 6.45
CA ARG A 416 -1.15 -25.02 7.07
C ARG A 416 -0.34 -24.01 7.88
N GLN A 417 0.95 -23.88 7.60
CA GLN A 417 1.82 -22.88 8.21
C GLN A 417 1.70 -21.49 7.59
N HIS A 418 0.75 -21.26 6.67
CA HIS A 418 0.58 -19.96 6.02
C HIS A 418 -0.53 -19.13 6.63
N ASP A 419 -0.25 -17.85 6.86
CA ASP A 419 -1.22 -16.85 7.31
C ASP A 419 -1.04 -15.59 6.47
N VAL A 420 -2.03 -15.28 5.64
CA VAL A 420 -1.91 -14.21 4.64
C VAL A 420 -3.21 -13.44 4.49
N MET A 421 -3.11 -12.11 4.46
CA MET A 421 -4.20 -11.24 4.06
C MET A 421 -4.32 -11.18 2.54
N LEU A 422 -5.54 -11.36 2.03
CA LEU A 422 -5.89 -11.26 0.63
C LEU A 422 -6.73 -9.99 0.41
N PRO A 423 -6.20 -8.97 -0.27
CA PRO A 423 -6.90 -7.71 -0.44
C PRO A 423 -8.17 -7.92 -1.28
N LEU A 424 -9.24 -7.25 -0.88
CA LEU A 424 -10.53 -7.31 -1.56
C LEU A 424 -10.61 -6.25 -2.67
N GLY A 425 -11.50 -6.51 -3.63
CA GLY A 425 -11.76 -5.63 -4.77
C GLY A 425 -12.52 -4.36 -4.39
N TRP A 426 -13.52 -4.54 -3.54
CA TRP A 426 -14.64 -3.61 -3.33
C TRP A 426 -14.61 -2.88 -1.98
N SER A 427 -13.62 -3.13 -1.14
CA SER A 427 -13.50 -2.52 0.21
C SER A 427 -12.44 -1.43 0.30
N LYS A 428 -11.68 -1.18 -0.77
CA LYS A 428 -10.56 -0.22 -0.76
C LYS A 428 -11.04 1.22 -0.56
N GLU A 429 -12.29 1.51 -0.89
CA GLU A 429 -12.92 2.79 -0.58
C GLU A 429 -13.07 3.05 0.93
N LEU A 430 -13.08 2.00 1.76
CA LEU A 430 -13.22 2.08 3.23
C LEU A 430 -11.89 2.20 3.99
N GLN A 431 -10.74 2.30 3.30
CA GLN A 431 -9.39 2.52 3.87
C GLN A 431 -9.19 1.88 5.26
N ASN A 432 -8.90 0.56 5.35
CA ASN A 432 -8.64 -0.15 6.62
C ASN A 432 -9.36 0.48 7.83
N ALA A 433 -10.68 0.29 7.89
CA ALA A 433 -11.52 0.98 8.87
C ALA A 433 -11.04 0.76 10.31
N LEU A 434 -10.50 -0.42 10.63
CA LEU A 434 -9.87 -0.69 11.92
C LEU A 434 -8.64 0.20 12.17
N GLY A 435 -7.77 0.36 11.17
CA GLY A 435 -6.61 1.25 11.25
C GLY A 435 -7.02 2.70 11.52
N MET A 436 -8.03 3.20 10.81
CA MET A 436 -8.58 4.54 11.04
C MET A 436 -9.18 4.70 12.44
N MET A 437 -9.95 3.71 12.91
CA MET A 437 -10.51 3.71 14.27
C MET A 437 -9.40 3.70 15.33
N CYS A 438 -8.30 2.98 15.09
CA CYS A 438 -7.14 2.99 15.97
C CYS A 438 -6.50 4.38 16.08
N GLU A 439 -6.32 5.07 14.95
CA GLU A 439 -5.79 6.44 14.93
C GLU A 439 -6.73 7.40 15.68
N GLN A 440 -8.03 7.34 15.41
CA GLN A 440 -9.04 8.16 16.09
C GLN A 440 -9.08 7.89 17.60
N ALA A 441 -8.97 6.63 18.02
CA ALA A 441 -8.93 6.26 19.44
C ALA A 441 -7.70 6.84 20.14
N LEU A 442 -6.53 6.83 19.48
CA LEU A 442 -5.31 7.44 20.00
C LEU A 442 -5.42 8.96 20.11
N GLU A 443 -5.98 9.62 19.09
CA GLU A 443 -6.15 11.07 19.02
C GLU A 443 -7.14 11.60 20.06
N LYS A 444 -8.24 10.88 20.28
CA LYS A 444 -9.32 11.26 21.22
C LYS A 444 -9.12 10.72 22.63
N ASP A 445 -8.07 9.93 22.86
CA ASP A 445 -7.84 9.22 24.12
C ASP A 445 -9.05 8.38 24.57
N THR A 446 -9.61 7.61 23.64
CA THR A 446 -10.76 6.73 23.88
C THR A 446 -10.43 5.26 23.62
N THR A 447 -11.37 4.37 23.93
CA THR A 447 -11.25 2.91 23.74
C THR A 447 -12.03 2.45 22.51
N LEU A 448 -11.72 1.24 22.05
CA LEU A 448 -12.50 0.52 21.05
C LEU A 448 -13.31 -0.59 21.73
N GLU A 449 -14.51 -0.83 21.22
CA GLU A 449 -15.24 -2.08 21.45
C GLU A 449 -14.99 -2.99 20.26
N VAL A 450 -14.43 -4.18 20.53
CA VAL A 450 -14.06 -5.15 19.50
C VAL A 450 -14.73 -6.50 19.75
N VAL A 451 -15.11 -7.19 18.67
CA VAL A 451 -15.58 -8.58 18.74
C VAL A 451 -14.50 -9.48 18.16
N LEU A 452 -14.06 -10.47 18.94
CA LEU A 452 -12.95 -11.37 18.60
C LEU A 452 -13.42 -12.80 18.28
N GLU A 453 -14.59 -13.18 18.81
CA GLU A 453 -15.17 -14.51 18.64
C GLU A 453 -16.30 -14.50 17.60
N PRO A 454 -16.57 -15.63 16.90
CA PRO A 454 -17.63 -15.72 15.92
C PRO A 454 -18.98 -15.24 16.47
N VAL A 455 -19.60 -14.26 15.80
CA VAL A 455 -20.85 -13.64 16.26
C VAL A 455 -21.99 -14.67 16.28
N THR A 456 -22.48 -14.97 17.48
CA THR A 456 -23.62 -15.89 17.67
C THR A 456 -25.00 -15.22 17.47
N ASN A 457 -25.11 -13.92 17.76
CA ASN A 457 -26.35 -13.16 17.58
C ASN A 457 -26.09 -11.87 16.79
N TRP A 458 -26.55 -11.82 15.54
CA TRP A 458 -26.39 -10.64 14.68
C TRP A 458 -27.40 -9.52 14.94
N ARG A 459 -28.44 -9.74 15.76
CA ARG A 459 -29.33 -8.65 16.22
C ARG A 459 -28.65 -7.72 17.21
N ASP A 460 -27.72 -8.27 17.98
CA ASP A 460 -26.89 -7.51 18.91
C ASP A 460 -25.49 -8.14 18.95
N PRO A 461 -24.65 -7.87 17.95
CA PRO A 461 -23.31 -8.44 17.90
C PRO A 461 -22.41 -7.89 19.02
N TRP A 462 -22.70 -6.69 19.52
CA TRP A 462 -21.89 -5.97 20.51
C TRP A 462 -22.04 -6.53 21.93
N ALA A 463 -23.07 -7.35 22.20
CA ALA A 463 -23.18 -8.11 23.44
C ALA A 463 -21.97 -9.04 23.71
N GLN A 464 -21.21 -9.41 22.67
CA GLN A 464 -19.98 -10.22 22.76
C GLN A 464 -18.71 -9.37 22.66
N SER A 465 -18.82 -8.04 22.70
CA SER A 465 -17.68 -7.15 22.56
C SER A 465 -16.81 -7.13 23.81
N THR A 466 -15.52 -6.87 23.58
CA THR A 466 -14.51 -6.61 24.60
C THR A 466 -14.01 -5.19 24.39
N ARG A 467 -13.85 -4.44 25.48
CA ARG A 467 -13.26 -3.11 25.43
C ARG A 467 -11.74 -3.22 25.41
N VAL A 468 -11.11 -2.52 24.46
CA VAL A 468 -9.66 -2.51 24.29
C VAL A 468 -9.13 -1.08 24.16
N PHE A 469 -7.95 -0.86 24.72
CA PHE A 469 -7.14 0.32 24.51
C PHE A 469 -6.31 0.15 23.26
N VAL A 470 -6.14 1.26 22.54
CA VAL A 470 -5.18 1.34 21.45
C VAL A 470 -3.92 1.97 22.00
N VAL A 471 -2.80 1.25 21.93
CA VAL A 471 -1.49 1.77 22.34
C VAL A 471 -0.58 1.88 21.14
N ARG A 472 0.31 2.88 21.13
CA ARG A 472 1.42 2.93 20.16
C ARG A 472 2.30 1.71 20.42
N GLY A 473 2.58 0.96 19.37
CA GLY A 473 3.53 -0.16 19.43
C GLY A 473 4.97 0.35 19.51
N LEU A 474 5.92 -0.55 19.28
CA LEU A 474 7.35 -0.23 19.28
C LEU A 474 7.77 0.71 18.15
N SER A 475 6.91 0.90 17.13
CA SER A 475 7.09 1.91 16.10
C SER A 475 5.97 2.94 16.13
N GLN A 476 6.27 4.18 15.72
CA GLN A 476 5.28 5.26 15.69
C GLN A 476 4.08 4.97 14.77
N TRP A 477 4.24 4.03 13.83
CA TRP A 477 3.24 3.62 12.84
C TRP A 477 2.47 2.35 13.21
N SER A 478 2.93 1.61 14.24
CA SER A 478 2.24 0.42 14.72
C SER A 478 1.35 0.78 15.92
N THR A 479 0.18 0.15 15.98
CA THR A 479 -0.64 0.18 17.19
C THR A 479 -0.98 -1.24 17.60
N VAL A 480 -1.15 -1.45 18.90
CA VAL A 480 -1.51 -2.73 19.51
C VAL A 480 -2.83 -2.54 20.23
N LEU A 481 -3.68 -3.58 20.20
CA LEU A 481 -4.93 -3.62 20.94
C LEU A 481 -4.70 -4.35 22.25
N VAL A 482 -5.03 -3.71 23.37
CA VAL A 482 -4.76 -4.24 24.72
C VAL A 482 -6.02 -4.13 25.57
N ASP A 483 -6.43 -5.18 26.27
CA ASP A 483 -7.55 -5.06 27.22
C ASP A 483 -7.14 -4.42 28.57
N GLU A 484 -8.11 -4.27 29.47
CA GLU A 484 -7.92 -3.75 30.83
C GLU A 484 -6.92 -4.56 31.67
N LEU A 485 -6.66 -5.83 31.32
CA LEU A 485 -5.73 -6.71 32.01
C LEU A 485 -4.32 -6.69 31.37
N GLY A 486 -4.10 -5.88 30.33
CA GLY A 486 -2.82 -5.82 29.64
C GLY A 486 -2.61 -6.93 28.60
N ARG A 487 -3.65 -7.71 28.24
CA ARG A 487 -3.54 -8.76 27.23
C ARG A 487 -3.61 -8.17 25.83
N GLU A 488 -2.64 -8.52 25.00
CA GLU A 488 -2.56 -8.06 23.61
C GLU A 488 -3.42 -8.92 22.67
N TYR A 489 -4.03 -8.27 21.67
CA TYR A 489 -4.81 -8.93 20.62
C TYR A 489 -4.25 -8.61 19.23
N ASP A 490 -4.17 -9.65 18.39
CA ASP A 490 -3.87 -9.49 16.97
C ASP A 490 -5.04 -8.75 16.30
N LYS A 491 -4.73 -7.63 15.62
CA LYS A 491 -5.74 -6.87 14.88
C LYS A 491 -6.42 -7.71 13.82
N ASP A 492 -5.69 -8.61 13.18
CA ASP A 492 -6.22 -9.46 12.12
C ASP A 492 -7.23 -10.50 12.65
N ASP A 493 -7.37 -10.66 13.98
CA ASP A 493 -8.40 -11.48 14.62
C ASP A 493 -9.68 -10.70 14.95
N VAL A 494 -9.68 -9.38 14.83
CA VAL A 494 -10.86 -8.55 15.11
C VAL A 494 -11.92 -8.78 14.03
N LEU A 495 -13.12 -9.18 14.42
CA LEU A 495 -14.25 -9.43 13.51
C LEU A 495 -15.11 -8.19 13.30
N LEU A 496 -15.30 -7.40 14.37
CA LEU A 496 -16.04 -6.14 14.38
C LEU A 496 -15.31 -5.16 15.30
N ALA A 497 -15.35 -3.87 14.96
CA ALA A 497 -14.84 -2.80 15.83
C ALA A 497 -15.70 -1.54 15.72
N ARG A 498 -15.85 -0.82 16.83
CA ARG A 498 -16.37 0.55 16.88
C ARG A 498 -15.66 1.35 17.97
N LEU A 499 -15.67 2.67 17.84
CA LEU A 499 -15.31 3.56 18.97
C LEU A 499 -16.32 3.36 20.10
N ALA A 500 -15.84 3.30 21.34
CA ALA A 500 -16.73 3.30 22.50
C ALA A 500 -17.46 4.65 22.61
N ASP A 501 -18.76 4.64 22.88
CA ASP A 501 -19.53 5.87 23.12
C ASP A 501 -19.02 6.57 24.39
N GLU A 502 -18.76 7.88 24.33
CA GLU A 502 -18.31 8.68 25.49
C GLU A 502 -19.43 8.90 26.53
N ASP A 503 -20.70 8.72 26.15
CA ASP A 503 -21.88 9.04 26.97
C ASP A 503 -22.68 7.80 27.38
N ALA A 504 -22.31 7.20 28.52
CA ALA A 504 -23.26 6.50 29.41
C ALA A 504 -22.60 6.15 30.75
N GLY A 505 -22.55 7.12 31.69
CA GLY A 505 -22.54 6.89 33.14
C GLY A 505 -21.53 5.88 33.74
N SER A 506 -20.48 5.53 33.01
CA SER A 506 -19.45 4.58 33.44
C SER A 506 -18.33 5.34 34.13
N PRO A 507 -17.61 4.73 35.09
CA PRO A 507 -16.54 5.42 35.80
C PRO A 507 -15.52 5.95 34.80
N GLN A 508 -14.93 7.10 35.12
CA GLN A 508 -13.81 7.72 34.42
C GLN A 508 -12.88 6.65 33.82
N PRO A 509 -12.48 6.75 32.52
CA PRO A 509 -11.72 5.71 31.86
C PRO A 509 -10.53 5.34 32.74
N ALA A 510 -10.42 4.04 33.06
CA ALA A 510 -9.29 3.53 33.80
C ALA A 510 -8.00 4.03 33.11
N PRO A 511 -7.00 4.50 33.87
CA PRO A 511 -5.76 4.98 33.26
C PRO A 511 -5.21 3.91 32.33
N ARG A 512 -4.82 4.30 31.11
CA ARG A 512 -4.25 3.39 30.12
C ARG A 512 -3.23 2.50 30.82
N PRO A 513 -3.33 1.15 30.70
CA PRO A 513 -2.38 0.28 31.36
C PRO A 513 -0.97 0.69 30.90
N PRO A 514 -0.02 0.91 31.83
CA PRO A 514 1.34 1.22 31.45
C PRO A 514 1.87 0.07 30.60
N LEU A 515 2.53 0.41 29.48
CA LEU A 515 3.33 -0.54 28.71
C LEU A 515 4.45 -1.03 29.65
N THR A 516 4.17 -2.08 30.41
CA THR A 516 5.18 -2.80 31.13
C THR A 516 5.83 -3.67 30.07
N LEU A 517 7.02 -3.27 29.60
CA LEU A 517 7.90 -4.21 28.93
C LEU A 517 8.04 -5.41 29.87
N VAL A 518 7.37 -6.51 29.57
CA VAL A 518 7.57 -7.77 30.28
C VAL A 518 9.01 -8.17 29.97
N GLN A 519 9.93 -7.80 30.85
CA GLN A 519 11.32 -8.25 30.83
C GLN A 519 11.52 -9.55 31.62
N ASP A 520 10.46 -10.13 32.20
CA ASP A 520 10.58 -11.36 32.98
C ASP A 520 9.78 -12.50 32.34
N GLU A 521 10.48 -13.40 31.63
CA GLU A 521 10.00 -14.76 31.41
C GLU A 521 10.06 -15.54 32.74
N PRO A 522 9.02 -16.30 33.12
CA PRO A 522 9.12 -17.22 34.24
C PRO A 522 10.01 -18.43 33.88
N ASP A 523 10.98 -18.67 34.76
CA ASP A 523 12.03 -19.68 34.73
C ASP A 523 11.48 -21.10 34.41
N LEU A 524 11.61 -21.53 33.15
CA LEU A 524 11.37 -22.90 32.71
C LEU A 524 12.69 -23.68 32.71
N PRO A 525 12.73 -24.93 33.22
CA PRO A 525 13.98 -25.64 33.45
C PRO A 525 14.72 -25.97 32.16
N ALA A 526 16.03 -25.77 32.19
CA ALA A 526 16.93 -25.92 31.05
C ALA A 526 16.85 -27.30 30.38
N PRO A 527 16.77 -27.36 29.03
CA PRO A 527 16.87 -28.62 28.29
C PRO A 527 18.31 -29.17 28.30
N PRO A 528 18.50 -30.51 28.20
CA PRO A 528 19.79 -31.13 28.38
C PRO A 528 20.75 -30.90 27.21
N ALA A 529 22.05 -30.93 27.54
CA ALA A 529 23.15 -30.55 26.68
C ALA A 529 23.45 -31.51 25.51
N LYS A 530 23.67 -30.89 24.34
CA LYS A 530 24.53 -31.24 23.18
C LYS A 530 24.13 -32.40 22.25
N ALA A 531 23.76 -32.03 21.01
CA ALA A 531 24.32 -32.65 19.79
C ALA A 531 24.18 -31.74 18.54
N LYS A 532 25.35 -31.41 17.95
CA LYS A 532 25.70 -31.04 16.55
C LYS A 532 24.82 -30.06 15.74
N ALA A 533 25.47 -28.96 15.34
CA ALA A 533 25.02 -27.93 14.41
C ALA A 533 24.43 -28.48 13.09
N SER A 534 23.22 -28.03 12.74
CA SER A 534 22.76 -27.95 11.34
C SER A 534 21.73 -26.82 11.16
N GLY A 535 22.04 -25.86 10.28
CA GLY A 535 21.06 -25.22 9.40
C GLY A 535 20.01 -24.25 9.97
N ALA A 536 20.30 -23.47 11.02
CA ALA A 536 19.44 -22.35 11.38
C ALA A 536 19.41 -21.31 10.23
N ARG A 537 18.22 -20.74 9.96
CA ARG A 537 17.90 -19.86 8.83
C ARG A 537 18.98 -18.79 8.63
N PRO A 538 19.74 -18.77 7.51
CA PRO A 538 21.02 -18.06 7.42
C PRO A 538 20.91 -16.56 7.72
N PHE A 539 19.80 -15.91 7.33
CA PHE A 539 19.59 -14.48 7.53
C PHE A 539 19.07 -14.07 8.91
N VAL A 540 18.41 -14.98 9.65
CA VAL A 540 17.67 -14.60 10.88
C VAL A 540 18.65 -14.25 12.00
N GLY A 541 18.36 -13.19 12.73
CA GLY A 541 19.15 -12.70 13.86
C GLY A 541 19.50 -11.22 13.74
N THR A 542 20.30 -10.76 14.70
CA THR A 542 20.83 -9.39 14.74
C THR A 542 22.23 -9.34 14.13
N TRP A 543 22.41 -8.41 13.21
CA TRP A 543 23.63 -8.23 12.44
C TRP A 543 24.16 -6.82 12.66
N ARG A 544 25.36 -6.71 13.19
CA ARG A 544 26.07 -5.46 13.38
C ARG A 544 26.68 -5.02 12.05
N ILE A 545 26.21 -3.91 11.48
CA ILE A 545 26.84 -3.31 10.29
C ILE A 545 28.25 -2.87 10.70
N ASN A 546 29.29 -3.36 10.03
CA ASN A 546 30.68 -3.07 10.40
C ASN A 546 31.46 -2.35 9.28
N SER A 547 30.81 -2.13 8.13
CA SER A 547 31.29 -1.26 7.07
C SER A 547 30.13 -0.91 6.14
N MET A 548 30.15 0.30 5.59
CA MET A 548 29.30 0.70 4.47
C MET A 548 30.17 1.41 3.44
N GLN A 549 29.84 1.26 2.15
CA GLN A 549 30.61 1.91 1.08
C GLN A 549 30.48 3.43 1.10
N ARG A 550 29.31 3.95 1.50
CA ARG A 550 28.97 5.38 1.39
C ARG A 550 29.18 6.16 2.70
N TRP A 551 29.17 5.46 3.83
CA TRP A 551 29.17 6.03 5.17
C TRP A 551 30.23 5.33 6.03
N ASP A 552 31.02 6.12 6.75
CA ASP A 552 32.04 5.61 7.69
C ASP A 552 31.41 5.24 9.03
N ALA A 553 32.24 4.68 9.93
CA ALA A 553 31.78 4.19 11.23
C ALA A 553 31.15 5.27 12.09
N ASP A 554 31.74 6.47 12.08
CA ASP A 554 31.22 7.60 12.83
C ASP A 554 29.85 8.03 12.34
N TYR A 555 29.57 7.91 11.03
CA TYR A 555 28.24 8.15 10.49
C TYR A 555 27.26 7.02 10.79
N TYR A 556 27.57 5.77 10.44
CA TYR A 556 26.58 4.70 10.59
C TYR A 556 26.30 4.39 12.06
N ASP A 557 27.21 4.69 12.99
CA ASP A 557 26.99 4.51 14.44
C ASP A 557 26.55 5.79 15.17
N MET A 558 26.24 6.87 14.43
CA MET A 558 25.96 8.19 14.99
C MET A 558 24.87 8.17 16.08
N ASP A 559 23.82 7.38 15.89
CA ASP A 559 22.73 7.20 16.88
C ASP A 559 22.74 5.77 17.45
N GLY A 560 23.93 5.33 17.86
CA GLY A 560 24.20 4.00 18.41
C GLY A 560 24.54 2.95 17.35
N PRO A 561 24.94 1.72 17.76
CA PRO A 561 25.46 0.73 16.84
C PRO A 561 24.52 0.43 15.67
N ALA A 562 25.03 0.64 14.45
CA ALA A 562 24.35 0.31 13.21
C ALA A 562 24.07 -1.19 13.11
N HIS A 563 22.85 -1.56 12.78
CA HIS A 563 22.48 -2.96 12.74
C HIS A 563 21.36 -3.25 11.75
N VAL A 564 21.24 -4.52 11.37
CA VAL A 564 20.11 -5.10 10.66
C VAL A 564 19.58 -6.23 11.53
N VAL A 565 18.30 -6.21 11.89
CA VAL A 565 17.60 -7.34 12.51
C VAL A 565 16.71 -7.96 11.46
N ILE A 566 16.84 -9.27 11.27
CA ILE A 566 15.96 -10.05 10.39
C ILE A 566 15.22 -11.08 11.23
N GLU A 567 13.90 -11.02 11.17
CA GLU A 567 12.98 -11.85 11.92
C GLU A 567 12.14 -12.71 10.96
N PRO A 568 11.77 -13.93 11.38
CA PRO A 568 10.82 -14.73 10.63
C PRO A 568 9.42 -14.15 10.76
N VAL A 569 8.70 -14.07 9.63
CA VAL A 569 7.26 -13.78 9.66
C VAL A 569 6.52 -15.06 10.03
N ARG A 570 5.70 -15.02 11.09
CA ARG A 570 4.78 -16.12 11.41
C ARG A 570 3.83 -16.29 10.22
N GLY A 571 3.63 -17.51 9.74
CA GLY A 571 2.73 -17.70 8.60
C GLY A 571 3.40 -17.60 7.21
N ASP A 572 4.71 -17.35 7.07
CA ASP A 572 5.35 -17.39 5.75
C ASP A 572 6.82 -17.82 5.85
N PRO A 573 7.17 -19.08 5.49
CA PRO A 573 8.53 -19.57 5.55
C PRO A 573 9.49 -18.89 4.56
N ASP A 574 8.97 -18.19 3.55
CA ASP A 574 9.73 -17.46 2.53
C ASP A 574 9.74 -15.92 2.74
N ALA A 575 8.88 -15.39 3.62
CA ALA A 575 8.92 -13.98 4.02
C ALA A 575 9.80 -13.78 5.25
N ARG A 576 10.49 -12.65 5.28
CA ARG A 576 11.12 -12.14 6.50
C ARG A 576 10.62 -10.72 6.69
N GLN A 577 10.56 -10.30 7.94
CA GLN A 577 10.48 -8.89 8.28
C GLN A 577 11.79 -8.51 8.94
N GLY A 578 12.03 -7.24 9.10
CA GLY A 578 13.21 -6.81 9.79
C GLY A 578 13.20 -5.33 10.03
N ARG A 579 14.27 -4.86 10.62
CA ARG A 579 14.55 -3.44 10.75
C ARG A 579 16.03 -3.23 10.55
N PHE A 580 16.39 -2.02 10.16
CA PHE A 580 17.77 -1.59 10.25
C PHE A 580 17.85 -0.21 10.87
N ARG A 581 19.03 0.08 11.40
CA ARG A 581 19.46 1.43 11.77
C ARG A 581 20.87 1.62 11.26
N PHE A 582 21.13 2.76 10.63
CA PHE A 582 22.47 3.29 10.46
C PHE A 582 22.39 4.82 10.40
N GLY A 583 23.25 5.50 11.15
CA GLY A 583 23.16 6.94 11.36
C GLY A 583 21.80 7.30 11.95
N LEU A 584 21.10 8.23 11.30
CA LEU A 584 19.76 8.68 11.65
C LEU A 584 18.66 8.05 10.77
N VAL A 585 19.05 7.09 9.91
CA VAL A 585 18.12 6.37 9.04
C VAL A 585 17.61 5.12 9.75
N TYR A 586 16.30 5.06 9.89
CA TYR A 586 15.56 3.93 10.43
C TYR A 586 14.67 3.35 9.35
N GLY A 587 14.60 2.03 9.23
CA GLY A 587 13.70 1.42 8.26
C GLY A 587 13.23 0.04 8.64
N GLU A 588 11.94 -0.21 8.45
CA GLU A 588 11.30 -1.52 8.55
C GLU A 588 11.36 -2.22 7.18
N LEU A 589 11.74 -3.50 7.18
CA LEU A 589 12.01 -4.29 5.99
C LEU A 589 10.86 -5.27 5.72
N ASP A 590 10.25 -5.22 4.53
CA ASP A 590 9.46 -6.33 3.96
C ASP A 590 10.36 -7.13 3.01
N CYS A 591 10.70 -8.35 3.41
CA CYS A 591 11.70 -9.17 2.74
C CYS A 591 11.08 -10.42 2.09
N ARG A 592 11.60 -10.78 0.91
CA ARG A 592 11.29 -12.02 0.20
C ARG A 592 12.58 -12.80 -0.09
N CYS A 593 12.63 -14.04 0.35
CA CYS A 593 13.73 -14.97 0.01
C CYS A 593 13.54 -15.51 -1.41
N LEU A 594 14.48 -15.22 -2.33
CA LEU A 594 14.45 -15.82 -3.65
C LEU A 594 15.14 -17.18 -3.64
N ARG A 595 14.36 -18.27 -3.57
CA ARG A 595 14.91 -19.62 -3.75
C ARG A 595 15.49 -19.78 -5.16
N GLY A 596 16.74 -20.24 -5.27
CA GLY A 596 17.40 -20.64 -6.53
C GLY A 596 18.77 -20.01 -6.80
N GLU A 597 19.17 -18.96 -6.06
CA GLU A 597 20.48 -18.31 -6.18
C GLU A 597 21.46 -18.91 -5.14
N GLN A 598 22.72 -19.15 -5.55
CA GLN A 598 23.83 -19.47 -4.65
C GLN A 598 24.92 -18.40 -4.82
N PRO A 599 25.28 -17.65 -3.77
CA PRO A 599 24.75 -17.72 -2.39
C PRO A 599 23.28 -17.28 -2.27
N PRO A 600 22.55 -17.71 -1.23
CA PRO A 600 21.16 -17.31 -1.03
C PRO A 600 21.07 -15.79 -0.88
N LYS A 601 20.12 -15.17 -1.60
CA LYS A 601 19.88 -13.73 -1.64
C LYS A 601 18.47 -13.39 -1.15
N LEU A 602 18.38 -12.49 -0.19
CA LEU A 602 17.15 -11.95 0.38
C LEU A 602 16.95 -10.55 -0.20
N ARG A 603 15.84 -10.30 -0.90
CA ARG A 603 15.50 -8.96 -1.41
C ARG A 603 14.46 -8.33 -0.50
N PHE A 604 14.55 -7.03 -0.28
CA PHE A 604 13.61 -6.31 0.56
C PHE A 604 13.17 -4.98 -0.05
N SER A 605 11.97 -4.55 0.30
CA SER A 605 11.55 -3.14 0.28
C SER A 605 11.50 -2.64 1.70
N TRP A 606 11.62 -1.33 1.91
CA TRP A 606 11.53 -0.76 3.24
C TRP A 606 10.81 0.59 3.26
N LEU A 607 10.18 0.86 4.38
CA LEU A 607 9.62 2.15 4.75
C LEU A 607 10.28 2.59 6.05
N GLY A 608 10.55 3.88 6.17
CA GLY A 608 11.39 4.37 7.22
C GLY A 608 11.28 5.86 7.40
N ASP A 609 12.23 6.37 8.15
CA ASP A 609 12.32 7.77 8.53
C ASP A 609 13.80 8.17 8.60
N ASP A 610 14.10 9.40 8.21
CA ASP A 610 15.40 10.04 8.40
C ASP A 610 15.12 11.43 9.01
N GLU A 611 15.44 11.59 10.29
CA GLU A 611 15.23 12.84 11.05
C GLU A 611 13.79 13.41 10.99
N GLY A 612 12.77 12.54 11.01
CA GLY A 612 11.36 12.92 10.94
C GLY A 612 10.80 13.06 9.51
N GLU A 613 11.60 12.76 8.48
CA GLU A 613 11.14 12.70 7.10
C GLU A 613 10.87 11.25 6.62
N PRO A 614 9.65 10.96 6.12
CA PRO A 614 9.33 9.64 5.60
C PRO A 614 10.22 9.24 4.43
N MET A 615 10.88 8.09 4.58
CA MET A 615 11.72 7.48 3.56
C MET A 615 11.16 6.13 3.09
N ALA A 616 11.52 5.76 1.87
CA ALA A 616 11.23 4.45 1.32
C ALA A 616 12.39 3.96 0.48
N GLY A 617 12.51 2.65 0.33
CA GLY A 617 13.56 2.10 -0.50
C GLY A 617 13.45 0.61 -0.74
N ARG A 618 14.56 0.05 -1.22
CA ARG A 618 14.70 -1.39 -1.47
C ARG A 618 16.13 -1.84 -1.24
N GLY A 619 16.37 -3.13 -1.30
CA GLY A 619 17.71 -3.66 -1.14
C GLY A 619 17.78 -5.15 -1.27
N TRP A 620 18.97 -5.66 -1.02
CA TRP A 620 19.22 -7.08 -0.94
C TRP A 620 20.31 -7.40 0.07
N ILE A 621 20.28 -8.62 0.58
CA ILE A 621 21.23 -9.18 1.53
C ILE A 621 21.63 -10.59 1.07
N GLU A 622 22.91 -10.91 1.21
CA GLU A 622 23.52 -12.23 1.05
C GLU A 622 24.25 -12.57 2.36
N VAL A 623 24.21 -13.82 2.78
CA VAL A 623 24.87 -14.28 4.01
C VAL A 623 25.74 -15.49 3.71
N GLU A 624 26.97 -15.44 4.20
CA GLU A 624 27.94 -16.52 4.19
C GLU A 624 28.48 -16.71 5.63
N GLY A 625 27.98 -17.72 6.33
CA GLY A 625 28.30 -17.95 7.75
C GLY A 625 27.80 -16.82 8.66
N ASP A 626 28.74 -16.14 9.33
CA ASP A 626 28.49 -15.01 10.21
C ASP A 626 28.81 -13.65 9.57
N GLU A 627 29.08 -13.64 8.26
CA GLU A 627 29.24 -12.42 7.46
C GLU A 627 28.00 -12.21 6.58
N MET A 628 27.48 -11.00 6.62
CA MET A 628 26.40 -10.52 5.79
C MET A 628 26.93 -9.44 4.85
N ARG A 629 26.52 -9.49 3.59
CA ARG A 629 26.73 -8.43 2.60
C ARG A 629 25.39 -7.97 2.08
N GLY A 630 25.20 -6.68 1.93
CA GLY A 630 23.96 -6.17 1.38
C GLY A 630 24.16 -4.91 0.56
N GLN A 631 23.10 -4.55 -0.15
CA GLN A 631 22.94 -3.25 -0.79
C GLN A 631 21.63 -2.67 -0.28
N ILE A 632 21.68 -1.42 0.18
CA ILE A 632 20.49 -0.62 0.45
C ILE A 632 20.36 0.48 -0.61
N PHE A 633 19.14 0.68 -1.11
CA PHE A 633 18.75 1.74 -2.02
C PHE A 633 17.67 2.58 -1.34
N ILE A 634 17.87 3.89 -1.25
CA ILE A 634 16.87 4.88 -0.86
C ILE A 634 16.19 5.36 -2.15
N HIS A 635 14.86 5.31 -2.23
CA HIS A 635 14.14 5.80 -3.41
C HIS A 635 14.38 7.29 -3.60
N PHE A 636 14.73 7.68 -4.83
CA PHE A 636 15.13 9.05 -5.16
C PHE A 636 16.35 9.58 -4.38
N GLY A 637 17.05 8.69 -3.67
CA GLY A 637 18.21 9.01 -2.86
C GLY A 637 19.41 8.16 -3.23
N ASP A 638 20.22 7.92 -2.21
CA ASP A 638 21.50 7.24 -2.31
C ASP A 638 21.36 5.71 -2.20
N ASP A 639 22.38 4.99 -2.65
CA ASP A 639 22.55 3.56 -2.42
C ASP A 639 23.93 3.25 -1.85
N SER A 640 24.03 2.22 -1.02
CA SER A 640 25.29 1.80 -0.41
C SER A 640 25.35 0.29 -0.27
N THR A 641 26.51 -0.29 -0.61
CA THR A 641 26.83 -1.62 -0.10
C THR A 641 27.11 -1.52 1.40
N PHE A 642 26.86 -2.61 2.13
CA PHE A 642 27.28 -2.75 3.52
C PHE A 642 27.73 -4.17 3.80
N THR A 643 28.62 -4.30 4.78
CA THR A 643 28.94 -5.58 5.41
C THR A 643 28.46 -5.55 6.86
N ALA A 644 28.02 -6.69 7.37
CA ALA A 644 27.61 -6.84 8.75
C ALA A 644 28.09 -8.19 9.31
N ARG A 645 28.28 -8.25 10.63
CA ARG A 645 28.61 -9.49 11.35
C ARG A 645 27.50 -9.88 12.30
N ARG A 646 27.24 -11.17 12.43
CA ARG A 646 26.26 -11.68 13.40
C ARG A 646 26.68 -11.29 14.81
N VAL A 647 25.76 -10.69 15.57
CA VAL A 647 25.95 -10.46 17.00
C VAL A 647 25.59 -11.76 17.70
N GLY A 648 26.58 -12.43 18.31
CA GLY A 648 26.29 -13.55 19.21
C GLY A 648 25.58 -13.02 20.45
N GLU A 649 24.59 -13.76 20.96
CA GLU A 649 24.09 -13.54 22.33
C GLU A 649 25.31 -13.60 23.26
N GLN A 650 25.74 -12.45 23.77
CA GLN A 650 26.62 -12.42 24.93
C GLN A 650 25.76 -12.92 26.07
N GLY A 651 26.14 -14.09 26.59
CA GLY A 651 25.33 -14.89 27.51
C GLY A 651 25.24 -14.35 28.93
#